data_AF-A0AA43TSE2-F1
#
_entry.id   AF-A0AA43TSE2-F1
#
_cell.length_a   1.000
_cell.length_b   1.000
_cell.length_c   1.000
_cell.angle_alpha   90.00
_cell.angle_beta   90.00
_cell.angle_gamma   90.00
#
_symmetry.space_group_name_H-M   'P 1'
#
loop_
_entity.id
_entity.type
_entity.pdbx_description
1 polymer ?
#
loop_
_entity_poly.entity_id
_entity_poly.type
_entity_poly.pdbx_seq_one_letter_code
_entity_poly.pdbx_strand_id
1 'polypeptide(L)'
;MPFGINNPFPTSIRSECKKSGKILASFIDPRQSFGPDKIIPPQILANAKGLAIVTVLKAGFLGSGRFGSGLVVARLSDGSWSAPSGIMTGGGGFGGQIGFELTDFVFILNDAAAVKTFSQAGSLTLGGNVSIAAGPVGRNAEAAGAASLKGVAGVFSYSKTKGLFAGVSLEGSVLIERRDANEKLYNSRITARQLLEGGVRPPPAAEPLMRVLNSRVFAGVASSSNDMYNDIPVYDDSHDNVVWEGRSGPGYNEGVRTDRTGGAGSVSGGANDYEYHDSPRRANTWADDVYDRQPTSDRPRTNTITSFESSKPGRPTAPKPKFTPKPTAGSIGKDQAIALYSFDADQAGDLAFKKGEVITITKRTDNASDWWTGRIGDRTGIFPRRPPQKEVPVTTYSENDKSKTTLKVNTNGQSSRHGQADELDRKAERFDNSLVGRLTPTMRNFTLEGKVALVTGGARGLGWNMAQALAEAGAKSIALLDIKEDLGNSAAAELHQTTGLPIQFYAVDVTDEHSVAEAVNRAHKDLGAIDIVVNSAGIADSKIKAESYPPTQFRHVMDINLTGSFLVSQACSRHMIPADRGGSIIFLSSIAGSRVLHPQQQCAYNASKAAVTQLAKSLASEWAPHGIRCNVIAPGYMDTALNREALLEGEMQHWRSMTPMGRMGRPEELNGVCVFLASEASGFVTGSHIYVDGGYACY
;
A
#
# COMPACT_ATOMS: atom_id res chain seq x y z
N MET A 1 21.05 -4.47 1.71
CA MET A 1 19.61 -4.72 1.93
C MET A 1 18.83 -3.79 1.01
N PRO A 2 17.86 -4.27 0.21
CA PRO A 2 17.38 -3.56 -0.98
C PRO A 2 16.15 -2.64 -0.77
N PHE A 3 15.84 -2.23 0.45
CA PHE A 3 14.82 -1.21 0.73
C PHE A 3 15.39 -0.29 1.81
N GLY A 4 15.20 1.03 1.71
CA GLY A 4 15.68 2.04 2.67
C GLY A 4 15.06 1.95 4.08
N ILE A 5 15.00 0.74 4.65
CA ILE A 5 14.48 0.38 5.97
C ILE A 5 15.66 0.40 6.94
N ASN A 6 15.53 1.19 8.01
CA ASN A 6 16.55 1.28 9.05
C ASN A 6 16.56 0.01 9.90
N ASN A 7 17.73 -0.46 10.30
CA ASN A 7 17.85 -1.66 11.13
C ASN A 7 17.34 -1.37 12.57
N PRO A 8 16.29 -2.06 13.06
CA PRO A 8 15.81 -1.89 14.43
C PRO A 8 16.71 -2.59 15.45
N PHE A 9 17.54 -3.54 15.01
CA PHE A 9 18.41 -4.32 15.88
C PHE A 9 19.65 -3.54 16.31
N PRO A 10 20.08 -3.66 17.58
CA PRO A 10 21.23 -2.93 18.10
C PRO A 10 22.51 -3.21 17.30
N THR A 11 23.07 -2.19 16.67
CA THR A 11 24.35 -2.28 15.95
C THR A 11 25.47 -1.52 16.67
N SER A 12 26.68 -1.44 16.10
CA SER A 12 27.75 -0.61 16.67
C SER A 12 27.32 0.86 16.77
N ILE A 13 27.81 1.63 17.75
CA ILE A 13 27.45 3.05 17.87
C ILE A 13 27.81 3.83 16.59
N ARG A 14 28.87 3.45 15.87
CA ARG A 14 29.22 4.02 14.56
C ARG A 14 28.08 3.82 13.53
N SER A 15 27.55 2.60 13.44
CA SER A 15 26.43 2.27 12.55
C SER A 15 25.15 3.00 12.97
N GLU A 16 24.90 3.07 14.28
CA GLU A 16 23.79 3.84 14.84
C GLU A 16 23.91 5.34 14.53
N CYS A 17 25.10 5.94 14.56
CA CYS A 17 25.31 7.36 14.20
C CYS A 17 24.98 7.62 12.73
N LYS A 18 25.35 6.70 11.82
CA LYS A 18 24.97 6.79 10.41
C LYS A 18 23.45 6.67 10.23
N LYS A 19 22.83 5.69 10.91
CA LYS A 19 21.38 5.45 10.91
C LYS A 19 20.61 6.67 11.42
N SER A 20 20.97 7.17 12.61
CA SER A 20 20.35 8.34 13.22
C SER A 20 20.55 9.61 12.39
N GLY A 21 21.71 9.79 11.75
CA GLY A 21 21.95 10.90 10.81
C GLY A 21 21.00 10.84 9.61
N LYS A 22 20.83 9.66 8.99
CA LYS A 22 19.88 9.45 7.88
C LYS A 22 18.43 9.69 8.31
N ILE A 23 18.04 9.15 9.47
CA ILE A 23 16.69 9.36 10.03
C ILE A 23 16.45 10.85 10.23
N LEU A 24 17.33 11.52 10.97
CA LEU A 24 17.17 12.93 11.31
C LEU A 24 17.11 13.82 10.07
N ALA A 25 18.01 13.64 9.09
CA ALA A 25 17.98 14.35 7.81
C ALA A 25 16.62 14.23 7.11
N SER A 26 16.02 13.04 7.14
CA SER A 26 14.69 12.83 6.56
C SER A 26 13.58 13.60 7.29
N PHE A 27 13.74 13.92 8.58
CA PHE A 27 12.74 14.65 9.37
C PHE A 27 12.92 16.17 9.31
N ILE A 28 14.04 16.66 8.76
CA ILE A 28 14.39 18.09 8.78
C ILE A 28 14.51 18.71 7.37
N ASP A 29 14.90 17.95 6.35
CA ASP A 29 15.10 18.48 4.99
C ASP A 29 13.85 18.22 4.11
N PRO A 30 13.17 19.27 3.62
CA PRO A 30 12.02 19.12 2.73
C PRO A 30 12.34 18.36 1.44
N ARG A 31 13.57 18.47 0.93
CA ARG A 31 14.00 17.81 -0.32
C ARG A 31 14.15 16.30 -0.14
N GLN A 32 14.38 15.87 1.10
CA GLN A 32 14.48 14.46 1.50
C GLN A 32 13.18 13.95 2.15
N SER A 33 12.13 14.79 2.16
CA SER A 33 10.83 14.51 2.76
C SER A 33 9.75 14.37 1.69
N PHE A 34 8.96 13.29 1.73
CA PHE A 34 7.81 13.12 0.83
C PHE A 34 6.62 14.00 1.27
N GLY A 35 6.70 15.31 1.06
CA GLY A 35 5.59 16.28 1.25
C GLY A 35 5.84 17.32 2.35
N PRO A 36 5.27 18.54 2.21
CA PRO A 36 5.62 19.71 3.03
C PRO A 36 5.15 19.65 4.51
N ASP A 37 4.14 18.84 4.85
CA ASP A 37 3.61 18.74 6.23
C ASP A 37 4.34 17.74 7.15
N LYS A 38 5.53 17.25 6.72
CA LYS A 38 6.22 16.09 7.32
C LYS A 38 7.58 16.40 7.97
N ILE A 39 7.83 17.67 8.27
CA ILE A 39 9.14 18.19 8.72
C ILE A 39 9.03 18.74 10.14
N ILE A 40 10.05 18.53 10.97
CA ILE A 40 10.12 19.12 12.31
C ILE A 40 10.43 20.62 12.15
N PRO A 41 9.59 21.53 12.66
CA PRO A 41 9.81 22.96 12.56
C PRO A 41 11.20 23.35 13.10
N PRO A 42 11.98 24.19 12.38
CA PRO A 42 13.28 24.67 12.83
C PRO A 42 13.25 25.30 14.23
N GLN A 43 12.15 25.97 14.58
CA GLN A 43 11.96 26.59 15.90
C GLN A 43 11.91 25.55 17.04
N ILE A 44 11.40 24.34 16.76
CA ILE A 44 11.37 23.24 17.74
C ILE A 44 12.77 22.65 17.88
N LEU A 45 13.48 22.47 16.77
CA LEU A 45 14.85 21.95 16.75
C LEU A 45 15.85 22.90 17.42
N ALA A 46 15.72 24.21 17.17
CA ALA A 46 16.56 25.24 17.76
C ALA A 46 16.42 25.36 19.28
N ASN A 47 15.26 24.98 19.83
CA ASN A 47 14.99 25.02 21.28
C ASN A 47 15.22 23.68 21.99
N ALA A 48 15.49 22.61 21.24
CA ALA A 48 15.72 21.28 21.81
C ALA A 48 16.94 21.27 22.75
N LYS A 49 16.75 20.68 23.94
CA LYS A 49 17.82 20.41 24.93
C LYS A 49 18.44 19.02 24.76
N GLY A 50 17.79 18.15 23.99
CA GLY A 50 18.32 16.87 23.58
C GLY A 50 17.41 16.20 22.56
N LEU A 51 17.91 15.13 21.95
CA LEU A 51 17.16 14.31 20.99
C LEU A 51 17.39 12.84 21.31
N ALA A 52 16.32 12.04 21.24
CA ALA A 52 16.44 10.58 21.14
C ALA A 52 15.92 10.12 19.77
N ILE A 53 16.75 9.40 19.03
CA ILE A 53 16.49 8.96 17.65
C ILE A 53 16.51 7.44 17.64
N VAL A 54 15.36 6.80 17.43
CA VAL A 54 15.20 5.35 17.64
C VAL A 54 14.41 4.72 16.50
N THR A 55 14.89 3.60 15.97
CA THR A 55 14.10 2.74 15.08
C THR A 55 13.48 1.63 15.91
N VAL A 56 12.16 1.51 15.89
CA VAL A 56 11.37 0.57 16.68
C VAL A 56 10.63 -0.38 15.76
N LEU A 57 10.84 -1.67 15.96
CA LEU A 57 10.03 -2.73 15.41
C LEU A 57 8.88 -3.05 16.36
N LYS A 58 7.66 -3.11 15.84
CA LYS A 58 6.49 -3.59 16.56
C LYS A 58 5.83 -4.72 15.77
N ALA A 59 5.48 -5.79 16.47
CA ALA A 59 4.74 -6.91 15.93
C ALA A 59 3.67 -7.34 16.94
N GLY A 60 2.47 -7.70 16.49
CA GLY A 60 1.41 -8.13 17.41
C GLY A 60 0.25 -8.89 16.77
N PHE A 61 -0.33 -9.80 17.56
CA PHE A 61 -1.61 -10.48 17.35
C PHE A 61 -2.26 -10.67 18.74
N LEU A 62 -3.33 -9.93 19.06
CA LEU A 62 -3.99 -9.86 20.40
C LEU A 62 -3.15 -9.28 21.57
N GLY A 63 -1.82 -9.25 21.42
CA GLY A 63 -0.85 -8.49 22.21
C GLY A 63 0.30 -8.04 21.31
N SER A 64 1.00 -6.97 21.69
CA SER A 64 2.10 -6.39 20.92
C SER A 64 3.43 -6.51 21.64
N GLY A 65 4.50 -6.78 20.89
CA GLY A 65 5.88 -6.65 21.33
C GLY A 65 6.56 -5.52 20.56
N ARG A 66 7.32 -4.68 21.26
CA ARG A 66 8.15 -3.61 20.68
C ARG A 66 9.61 -3.84 21.03
N PHE A 67 10.47 -3.66 20.03
CA PHE A 67 11.90 -3.76 20.17
C PHE A 67 12.59 -2.78 19.25
N GLY A 68 13.55 -2.00 19.74
CA GLY A 68 14.22 -1.00 18.93
C GLY A 68 15.55 -0.56 19.49
N SER A 69 16.31 0.15 18.67
CA SER A 69 17.62 0.68 19.04
C SER A 69 17.89 2.00 18.36
N GLY A 70 18.72 2.81 19.02
CA GLY A 70 19.05 4.14 18.54
C GLY A 70 20.06 4.85 19.43
N LEU A 71 20.03 6.18 19.35
CA LEU A 71 20.94 7.07 20.07
C LEU A 71 20.20 8.17 20.80
N VAL A 72 20.79 8.64 21.89
CA VAL A 72 20.43 9.89 22.56
C VAL A 72 21.61 10.85 22.57
N VAL A 73 21.33 12.13 22.34
CA VAL A 73 22.28 13.25 22.41
C VAL A 73 21.65 14.41 23.19
N ALA A 74 22.48 15.21 23.83
CA ALA A 74 22.06 16.36 24.60
C ALA A 74 22.76 17.63 24.10
N ARG A 75 22.10 18.76 24.24
CA ARG A 75 22.68 20.06 23.99
C ARG A 75 23.31 20.57 25.29
N LEU A 76 24.61 20.84 25.23
CA LEU A 76 25.41 21.32 26.35
C LEU A 76 25.12 22.80 26.61
N SER A 77 25.57 23.30 27.77
CA SER A 77 25.35 24.70 28.17
C SER A 77 26.05 25.71 27.26
N ASP A 78 27.12 25.30 26.57
CA ASP A 78 27.83 26.09 25.57
C ASP A 78 27.15 26.07 24.19
N GLY A 79 26.01 25.39 24.07
CA GLY A 79 25.24 25.26 22.83
C GLY A 79 25.71 24.14 21.90
N SER A 80 26.85 23.50 22.19
CA SER A 80 27.36 22.36 21.44
C SER A 80 26.60 21.07 21.76
N TRP A 81 26.77 20.04 20.93
CA TRP A 81 26.13 18.74 21.13
C TRP A 81 27.08 17.76 21.84
N SER A 82 26.53 17.01 22.79
CA SER A 82 27.22 15.99 23.55
C SER A 82 27.66 14.80 22.68
N ALA A 83 28.55 13.97 23.19
CA ALA A 83 28.81 12.66 22.57
C ALA A 83 27.53 11.79 22.60
N PRO A 84 27.25 11.00 21.54
CA PRO A 84 26.04 10.19 21.49
C PRO A 84 26.13 8.96 22.39
N SER A 85 25.02 8.62 23.06
CA SER A 85 24.90 7.39 23.85
C SER A 85 23.97 6.40 23.17
N GLY A 86 24.38 5.13 23.13
CA GLY A 86 23.55 4.01 22.70
C GLY A 86 22.36 3.77 23.60
N ILE A 87 21.19 3.63 23.00
CA ILE A 87 19.96 3.25 23.70
C ILE A 87 19.26 2.10 22.98
N MET A 88 18.52 1.33 23.77
CA MET A 88 17.67 0.25 23.31
C MET A 88 16.30 0.44 23.95
N THR A 89 15.24 0.15 23.21
CA THR A 89 13.87 0.13 23.74
C THR A 89 13.31 -1.27 23.60
N GLY A 90 12.65 -1.75 24.64
CA GLY A 90 11.97 -3.03 24.67
C GLY A 90 10.66 -2.89 25.45
N GLY A 91 9.58 -3.43 24.93
CA GLY A 91 8.27 -3.23 25.53
C GLY A 91 7.20 -4.15 24.99
N GLY A 92 6.02 -4.04 25.58
CA GLY A 92 4.85 -4.78 25.13
C GLY A 92 3.58 -4.01 25.45
N GLY A 93 2.51 -4.37 24.75
CA GLY A 93 1.21 -3.78 24.91
C GLY A 93 0.11 -4.83 24.84
N PHE A 94 -1.07 -4.44 25.32
CA PHE A 94 -2.28 -5.23 25.23
C PHE A 94 -3.31 -4.46 24.40
N GLY A 95 -3.96 -5.14 23.45
CA GLY A 95 -4.92 -4.52 22.54
C GLY A 95 -5.28 -5.40 21.35
N GLY A 96 -6.46 -5.19 20.78
CA GLY A 96 -6.94 -5.88 19.59
C GLY A 96 -6.17 -5.41 18.35
N GLN A 97 -5.00 -6.02 18.12
CA GLN A 97 -4.04 -5.59 17.10
C GLN A 97 -3.55 -6.76 16.27
N ILE A 98 -3.31 -6.50 14.98
CA ILE A 98 -2.68 -7.42 14.03
C ILE A 98 -1.73 -6.62 13.15
N GLY A 99 -0.47 -7.04 13.10
CA GLY A 99 0.45 -6.57 12.08
C GLY A 99 1.92 -6.54 12.47
N PHE A 100 2.69 -5.91 11.59
CA PHE A 100 4.11 -5.64 11.76
C PHE A 100 4.40 -4.23 11.23
N GLU A 101 4.98 -3.39 12.09
CA GLU A 101 5.42 -2.05 11.73
C GLU A 101 6.87 -1.81 12.18
N LEU A 102 7.57 -0.98 11.42
CA LEU A 102 8.89 -0.46 11.72
C LEU A 102 8.80 1.06 11.69
N THR A 103 9.03 1.68 12.83
CA THR A 103 8.84 3.12 13.03
C THR A 103 10.15 3.79 13.41
N ASP A 104 10.53 4.80 12.65
CA ASP A 104 11.60 5.71 13.03
C ASP A 104 11.01 6.86 13.87
N PHE A 105 11.48 7.00 15.11
CA PHE A 105 11.09 8.05 16.04
C PHE A 105 12.20 9.08 16.23
N VAL A 106 11.82 10.36 16.28
CA VAL A 106 12.63 11.47 16.78
C VAL A 106 11.88 12.10 17.95
N PHE A 107 12.41 11.90 19.15
CA PHE A 107 11.92 12.50 20.38
C PHE A 107 12.65 13.82 20.65
N ILE A 108 11.90 14.90 20.83
CA ILE A 108 12.43 16.22 21.15
C ILE A 108 12.38 16.43 22.67
N LEU A 109 13.54 16.48 23.30
CA LEU A 109 13.70 16.69 24.74
C LEU A 109 13.82 18.20 24.99
N ASN A 110 12.73 18.84 25.40
CA ASN A 110 12.65 20.31 25.52
C ASN A 110 13.23 20.88 26.82
N ASP A 111 13.47 20.05 27.83
CA ASP A 111 14.04 20.48 29.11
C ASP A 111 15.12 19.50 29.61
N ALA A 112 15.89 19.95 30.59
CA ALA A 112 16.96 19.15 31.18
C ALA A 112 16.44 17.92 31.96
N ALA A 113 15.18 17.94 32.44
CA ALA A 113 14.57 16.82 33.14
C ALA A 113 14.23 15.66 32.18
N ALA A 114 13.80 15.97 30.95
CA ALA A 114 13.58 15.02 29.87
C ALA A 114 14.91 14.36 29.45
N VAL A 115 15.98 15.15 29.26
CA VAL A 115 17.33 14.63 28.99
C VAL A 115 17.81 13.72 30.12
N LYS A 116 17.57 14.11 31.37
CA LYS A 116 17.91 13.30 32.54
C LYS A 116 17.09 12.01 32.64
N THR A 117 15.85 12.02 32.17
CA THR A 117 14.97 10.85 32.15
C THR A 117 15.44 9.84 31.10
N PHE A 118 15.77 10.30 29.89
CA PHE A 118 16.28 9.46 28.80
C PHE A 118 17.74 8.99 28.97
N SER A 119 18.51 9.58 29.90
CA SER A 119 19.86 9.13 30.25
C SER A 119 19.92 8.16 31.42
N GLN A 120 18.79 7.88 32.08
CA GLN A 120 18.73 6.91 33.17
C GLN A 120 18.35 5.54 32.64
N ALA A 121 19.10 4.51 33.06
CA ALA A 121 18.73 3.14 32.77
C ALA A 121 17.37 2.81 33.43
N GLY A 122 16.42 2.31 32.64
CA GLY A 122 15.11 1.88 33.13
C GLY A 122 14.02 2.96 33.10
N SER A 123 14.16 4.01 32.27
CA SER A 123 13.06 4.96 32.06
C SER A 123 11.91 4.28 31.32
N LEU A 124 10.70 4.38 31.86
CA LEU A 124 9.48 3.87 31.26
C LEU A 124 8.88 4.96 30.36
N THR A 125 8.70 4.67 29.08
CA THR A 125 7.90 5.48 28.18
C THR A 125 6.52 4.84 28.06
N LEU A 126 5.48 5.61 28.36
CA LEU A 126 4.09 5.19 28.21
C LEU A 126 3.50 5.92 27.00
N GLY A 127 3.09 5.15 25.99
CA GLY A 127 2.52 5.66 24.76
C GLY A 127 1.16 5.02 24.48
N GLY A 128 0.12 5.83 24.35
CA GLY A 128 -1.15 5.38 23.76
C GLY A 128 -1.02 5.47 22.25
N ASN A 129 -0.96 4.34 21.56
CA ASN A 129 -0.84 4.31 20.10
C ASN A 129 -2.21 3.96 19.50
N VAL A 130 -2.88 4.96 18.94
CA VAL A 130 -3.95 4.76 17.95
C VAL A 130 -3.28 4.80 16.58
N SER A 131 -2.77 3.65 16.12
CA SER A 131 -2.14 3.53 14.81
C SER A 131 -3.12 2.93 13.80
N ILE A 132 -3.52 3.72 12.80
CA ILE A 132 -4.13 3.22 11.56
C ILE A 132 -3.08 3.41 10.47
N ALA A 133 -2.19 2.43 10.28
CA ALA A 133 -1.20 2.47 9.22
C ALA A 133 -1.74 1.72 7.99
N ALA A 134 -2.27 2.48 7.01
CA ALA A 134 -2.64 1.98 5.70
C ALA A 134 -1.80 2.68 4.61
N GLY A 135 -0.75 2.02 4.11
CA GLY A 135 0.18 2.53 3.10
C GLY A 135 1.64 2.67 3.58
N PRO A 136 2.64 2.81 2.67
CA PRO A 136 4.06 2.60 3.00
C PRO A 136 4.70 3.63 3.95
N VAL A 137 4.04 4.77 4.25
CA VAL A 137 4.52 5.74 5.24
C VAL A 137 3.32 6.39 5.97
N GLY A 138 3.01 5.91 7.18
CA GLY A 138 2.01 6.50 8.09
C GLY A 138 2.65 7.48 9.09
N ARG A 139 1.90 8.50 9.52
CA ARG A 139 2.29 9.48 10.56
C ARG A 139 1.45 9.26 11.82
N ASN A 140 2.10 9.27 12.98
CA ASN A 140 1.45 9.51 14.27
C ASN A 140 2.09 10.76 14.91
N ALA A 141 1.29 11.72 15.37
CA ALA A 141 1.74 12.69 16.36
C ALA A 141 1.23 12.18 17.71
N GLU A 142 2.11 11.55 18.48
CA GLU A 142 1.78 10.98 19.78
C GLU A 142 2.35 11.91 20.88
N ALA A 143 1.47 12.38 21.77
CA ALA A 143 1.91 12.94 23.05
C ALA A 143 2.44 11.79 23.91
N ALA A 144 3.77 11.69 24.05
CA ALA A 144 4.42 10.64 24.82
C ALA A 144 4.82 11.18 26.21
N GLY A 145 4.57 10.37 27.24
CA GLY A 145 5.08 10.61 28.59
C GLY A 145 6.29 9.73 28.87
N ALA A 146 7.39 10.32 29.35
CA ALA A 146 8.52 9.56 29.90
C ALA A 146 8.52 9.68 31.42
N ALA A 147 8.47 8.54 32.11
CA ALA A 147 8.51 8.45 33.56
C ALA A 147 9.78 7.71 34.01
N SER A 148 10.51 8.29 34.97
CA SER A 148 11.58 7.62 35.71
C SER A 148 11.19 7.51 37.18
N LEU A 149 11.93 6.71 37.95
CA LEU A 149 11.82 6.63 39.42
C LEU A 149 11.96 7.99 40.15
N LYS A 150 12.31 9.07 39.43
CA LYS A 150 12.56 10.42 39.96
C LYS A 150 11.74 11.55 39.31
N GLY A 151 10.76 11.25 38.43
CA GLY A 151 9.85 12.26 37.86
C GLY A 151 9.25 11.91 36.49
N VAL A 152 8.27 12.70 36.05
CA VAL A 152 7.58 12.61 34.73
C VAL A 152 7.97 13.83 33.89
N ALA A 153 8.39 13.61 32.64
CA ALA A 153 8.71 14.66 31.68
C ALA A 153 7.86 14.48 30.40
N GLY A 154 7.24 15.57 29.94
CA GLY A 154 6.53 15.60 28.66
C GLY A 154 7.51 15.72 27.50
N VAL A 155 7.36 14.87 26.48
CA VAL A 155 8.26 14.85 25.31
C VAL A 155 7.43 14.84 24.04
N PHE A 156 7.83 15.64 23.05
CA PHE A 156 7.23 15.59 21.71
C PHE A 156 7.89 14.50 20.88
N SER A 157 7.09 13.68 20.20
CA SER A 157 7.59 12.63 19.33
C SER A 157 7.12 12.86 17.89
N TYR A 158 8.07 12.73 16.96
CA TYR A 158 7.80 12.70 15.52
C TYR A 158 8.16 11.32 15.00
N SER A 159 7.28 10.71 14.22
CA SER A 159 7.46 9.34 13.76
C SER A 159 7.17 9.17 12.27
N LYS A 160 7.89 8.22 11.65
CA LYS A 160 7.65 7.73 10.30
C LYS A 160 7.55 6.22 10.37
N THR A 161 6.35 5.71 10.15
CA THR A 161 6.05 4.28 10.26
C THR A 161 6.02 3.64 8.88
N LYS A 162 6.71 2.51 8.73
CA LYS A 162 6.70 1.64 7.55
C LYS A 162 6.16 0.28 7.97
N GLY A 163 5.15 -0.23 7.27
CA GLY A 163 4.56 -1.55 7.56
C GLY A 163 3.04 -1.49 7.67
N LEU A 164 2.43 -2.65 7.90
CA LEU A 164 0.99 -2.81 7.98
C LEU A 164 0.63 -3.18 9.41
N PHE A 165 -0.08 -2.28 10.09
CA PHE A 165 -0.47 -2.46 11.48
C PHE A 165 -1.86 -1.86 11.70
N ALA A 166 -2.79 -2.70 12.19
CA ALA A 166 -4.18 -2.30 12.43
C ALA A 166 -4.59 -2.68 13.86
N GLY A 167 -5.18 -1.72 14.58
CA GLY A 167 -5.80 -1.92 15.89
C GLY A 167 -5.39 -0.89 16.95
N VAL A 168 -6.08 -0.91 18.09
CA VAL A 168 -5.83 0.00 19.21
C VAL A 168 -5.04 -0.74 20.30
N SER A 169 -3.94 -0.17 20.77
CA SER A 169 -3.16 -0.70 21.91
C SER A 169 -2.77 0.39 22.89
N LEU A 170 -2.78 0.01 24.15
CA LEU A 170 -1.98 0.68 25.17
C LEU A 170 -0.61 0.00 25.25
N GLU A 171 0.46 0.77 25.13
CA GLU A 171 1.82 0.22 25.09
C GLU A 171 2.72 0.88 26.13
N GLY A 172 3.52 0.04 26.79
CA GLY A 172 4.61 0.49 27.64
C GLY A 172 5.93 -0.03 27.08
N SER A 173 6.94 0.84 27.00
CA SER A 173 8.30 0.43 26.66
C SER A 173 9.32 0.96 27.67
N VAL A 174 10.33 0.14 27.94
CA VAL A 174 11.45 0.51 28.79
C VAL A 174 12.62 0.88 27.89
N LEU A 175 13.18 2.05 28.14
CA LEU A 175 14.39 2.51 27.48
C LEU A 175 15.59 2.19 28.38
N ILE A 176 16.57 1.53 27.77
CA ILE A 176 17.74 0.96 28.42
C ILE A 176 18.99 1.50 27.73
N GLU A 177 19.94 1.94 28.53
CA GLU A 177 21.26 2.32 28.07
C GLU A 177 22.05 1.10 27.56
N ARG A 178 22.66 1.22 26.37
CA ARG A 178 23.58 0.21 25.83
C ARG A 178 25.01 0.42 26.32
N ARG A 179 25.24 0.16 27.60
CA ARG A 179 26.54 0.34 28.27
C ARG A 179 27.68 -0.39 27.57
N ASP A 180 27.41 -1.59 27.07
CA ASP A 180 28.36 -2.42 26.33
C ASP A 180 28.83 -1.75 25.02
N ALA A 181 27.89 -1.13 24.30
CA ALA A 181 28.18 -0.44 23.04
C ALA A 181 28.87 0.90 23.28
N ASN A 182 28.50 1.60 24.35
CA ASN A 182 29.17 2.82 24.81
C ASN A 182 30.63 2.50 25.20
N GLU A 183 30.86 1.49 26.06
CA GLU A 183 32.20 1.10 26.50
C GLU A 183 33.10 0.71 25.33
N LYS A 184 32.56 -0.02 24.34
CA LYS A 184 33.29 -0.36 23.11
C LYS A 184 33.69 0.84 22.26
N LEU A 185 32.84 1.87 22.16
CA LEU A 185 33.16 3.06 21.37
C LEU A 185 34.14 3.99 22.10
N TYR A 186 33.92 4.19 23.40
CA TYR A 186 34.67 5.16 24.21
C TYR A 186 35.89 4.54 24.91
N ASN A 187 36.11 3.24 24.75
CA ASN A 187 37.18 2.46 25.38
C ASN A 187 37.26 2.69 26.91
N SER A 188 36.11 2.91 27.55
CA SER A 188 36.00 3.26 28.96
C SER A 188 34.57 3.07 29.46
N ARG A 189 34.42 2.73 30.74
CA ARG A 189 33.11 2.56 31.39
C ARG A 189 32.48 3.93 31.66
N ILE A 190 31.80 4.46 30.66
CA ILE A 190 31.13 5.75 30.71
C ILE A 190 29.64 5.55 30.56
N THR A 191 28.88 6.19 31.47
CA THR A 191 27.42 6.15 31.45
C THR A 191 26.84 7.16 30.46
N ALA A 192 25.63 6.90 29.97
CA ALA A 192 24.86 7.81 29.13
C ALA A 192 24.80 9.21 29.75
N ARG A 193 24.58 9.29 31.06
CA ARG A 193 24.57 10.54 31.80
C ARG A 193 25.87 11.32 31.65
N GLN A 194 27.02 10.68 31.84
CA GLN A 194 28.33 11.33 31.70
C GLN A 194 28.60 11.78 30.25
N LEU A 195 28.13 11.00 29.26
CA LEU A 195 28.21 11.40 27.86
C LEU A 195 27.35 12.64 27.59
N LEU A 196 26.09 12.63 28.06
CA LEU A 196 25.13 13.73 27.86
C LEU A 196 25.46 15.00 28.66
N GLU A 197 26.18 14.88 29.78
CA GLU A 197 26.71 16.02 30.55
C GLU A 197 27.99 16.61 29.92
N GLY A 198 28.49 16.05 28.81
CA GLY A 198 29.64 16.58 28.08
C GLY A 198 31.00 16.12 28.61
N GLY A 199 31.05 15.04 29.41
CA GLY A 199 32.29 14.50 29.97
C GLY A 199 33.25 13.91 28.92
N VAL A 200 32.78 13.70 27.69
CA VAL A 200 33.55 13.18 26.56
C VAL A 200 33.19 13.97 25.31
N ARG A 201 34.20 14.30 24.49
CA ARG A 201 33.95 14.91 23.17
C ARG A 201 33.39 13.88 22.19
N PRO A 202 32.49 14.28 21.27
CA PRO A 202 32.02 13.40 20.21
C PRO A 202 33.19 12.77 19.44
N PRO A 203 33.26 11.43 19.32
CA PRO A 203 34.36 10.77 18.64
C PRO A 203 34.18 10.86 17.11
N PRO A 204 35.24 10.65 16.30
CA PRO A 204 35.13 10.67 14.84
C PRO A 204 34.06 9.72 14.26
N ALA A 205 33.77 8.63 14.97
CA ALA A 205 32.70 7.70 14.57
C ALA A 205 31.28 8.31 14.65
N ALA A 206 31.09 9.41 15.38
CA ALA A 206 29.82 10.13 15.50
C ALA A 206 29.61 11.18 14.40
N GLU A 207 30.62 11.45 13.57
CA GLU A 207 30.61 12.47 12.53
C GLU A 207 29.33 12.51 11.67
N PRO A 208 28.78 11.37 11.17
CA PRO A 208 27.56 11.40 10.35
C PRO A 208 26.34 12.01 11.07
N LEU A 209 26.22 11.80 12.38
CA LEU A 209 25.15 12.37 13.20
C LEU A 209 25.47 13.84 13.54
N MET A 210 26.72 14.11 13.96
CA MET A 210 27.14 15.45 14.37
C MET A 210 27.03 16.47 13.25
N ARG A 211 27.28 16.07 12.00
CA ARG A 211 27.10 16.94 10.83
C ARG A 211 25.66 17.44 10.68
N VAL A 212 24.68 16.57 10.92
CA VAL A 212 23.26 16.94 10.86
C VAL A 212 22.89 17.84 12.04
N LEU A 213 23.35 17.51 13.24
CA LEU A 213 23.08 18.27 14.47
C LEU A 213 23.70 19.69 14.46
N ASN A 214 24.83 19.86 13.78
CA ASN A 214 25.52 21.15 13.65
C ASN A 214 25.06 21.95 12.42
N SER A 215 24.02 21.52 11.71
CA SER A 215 23.44 22.27 10.59
C SER A 215 22.73 23.54 11.03
N ARG A 216 22.56 24.49 10.11
CA ARG A 216 21.88 25.78 10.34
C ARG A 216 20.46 25.65 10.87
N VAL A 217 19.77 24.56 10.55
CA VAL A 217 18.43 24.26 11.06
C VAL A 217 18.39 24.17 12.60
N PHE A 218 19.43 23.63 13.23
CA PHE A 218 19.53 23.55 14.70
C PHE A 218 20.02 24.84 15.36
N ALA A 219 20.56 25.78 14.57
CA ALA A 219 20.98 27.09 15.06
C ALA A 219 19.84 28.11 15.09
N GLY A 220 18.66 27.81 14.51
CA GLY A 220 17.51 28.71 14.50
C GLY A 220 17.69 29.96 13.63
N VAL A 221 18.63 29.93 12.68
CA VAL A 221 18.89 31.05 11.78
C VAL A 221 17.72 31.16 10.78
N ALA A 222 16.84 32.14 11.01
CA ALA A 222 15.76 32.46 10.08
C ALA A 222 16.35 33.01 8.78
N SER A 223 16.37 32.19 7.73
CA SER A 223 16.62 32.62 6.35
C SER A 223 15.35 32.40 5.54
N SER A 224 14.98 33.37 4.70
CA SER A 224 13.76 33.37 3.88
C SER A 224 13.82 32.43 2.66
N SER A 225 14.70 31.42 2.66
CA SER A 225 15.06 30.67 1.45
C SER A 225 15.43 29.22 1.77
N ASN A 226 15.33 28.34 0.77
CA ASN A 226 15.76 26.92 0.79
C ASN A 226 17.23 26.71 1.25
N ASP A 227 18.01 27.78 1.37
CA ASP A 227 19.44 27.77 1.71
C ASP A 227 19.75 27.25 3.12
N MET A 228 18.78 27.30 4.03
CA MET A 228 18.94 26.80 5.41
C MET A 228 19.21 25.28 5.45
N TYR A 229 18.82 24.53 4.42
CA TYR A 229 19.00 23.07 4.36
C TYR A 229 20.27 22.65 3.60
N ASN A 230 21.01 23.58 2.99
CA ASN A 230 22.13 23.24 2.09
C ASN A 230 23.33 22.58 2.79
N ASP A 231 23.42 22.66 4.12
CA ASP A 231 24.45 22.01 4.93
C ASP A 231 24.01 20.64 5.50
N ILE A 232 22.80 20.18 5.16
CA ILE A 232 22.31 18.85 5.52
C ILE A 232 22.75 17.85 4.44
N PRO A 233 23.44 16.75 4.80
CA PRO A 233 23.81 15.70 3.85
C PRO A 233 22.59 15.09 3.18
N VAL A 234 22.69 14.85 1.86
CA VAL A 234 21.69 14.10 1.10
C VAL A 234 22.02 12.62 1.18
N TYR A 235 21.08 11.82 1.68
CA TYR A 235 21.19 10.37 1.73
C TYR A 235 20.32 9.75 0.62
N ASP A 236 20.94 9.11 -0.36
CA ASP A 236 20.25 8.36 -1.43
C ASP A 236 20.21 6.86 -1.09
N ASP A 237 19.14 6.17 -1.49
CA ASP A 237 18.98 4.73 -1.34
C ASP A 237 19.86 3.92 -2.30
N SER A 238 20.47 4.57 -3.31
CA SER A 238 21.39 3.93 -4.26
C SER A 238 22.88 3.96 -3.85
N HIS A 239 23.29 4.82 -2.91
CA HIS A 239 24.69 4.96 -2.51
C HIS A 239 24.85 5.23 -1.00
N ASP A 240 25.60 4.36 -0.34
CA ASP A 240 25.96 4.48 1.08
C ASP A 240 26.97 5.63 1.38
N ASN A 241 27.31 6.43 0.36
CA ASN A 241 28.30 7.52 0.38
C ASN A 241 27.64 8.87 0.08
N VAL A 242 28.11 9.93 0.75
CA VAL A 242 27.63 11.31 0.59
C VAL A 242 28.00 11.81 -0.81
N VAL A 243 27.03 12.31 -1.57
CA VAL A 243 27.27 13.03 -2.83
C VAL A 243 27.42 14.52 -2.51
N TRP A 244 28.57 15.10 -2.85
CA TRP A 244 28.76 16.55 -2.75
C TRP A 244 29.28 17.10 -4.08
N GLU A 245 28.63 18.15 -4.60
CA GLU A 245 28.97 18.84 -5.88
C GLU A 245 29.29 17.89 -7.05
N GLY A 246 28.53 16.81 -7.20
CA GLY A 246 28.70 15.87 -8.31
C GLY A 246 29.91 14.93 -8.22
N ARG A 247 30.54 14.75 -7.05
CA ARG A 247 31.58 13.73 -6.83
C ARG A 247 31.19 12.71 -5.76
N SER A 248 31.46 11.43 -6.05
CA SER A 248 31.20 10.27 -5.20
C SER A 248 32.54 9.65 -4.73
N GLY A 249 32.75 9.47 -3.42
CA GLY A 249 33.93 8.74 -2.91
C GLY A 249 34.00 8.59 -1.38
N PRO A 250 34.77 7.60 -0.86
CA PRO A 250 35.02 7.46 0.58
C PRO A 250 36.02 8.56 1.01
N GLY A 251 35.53 9.58 1.72
CA GLY A 251 36.37 10.68 2.17
C GLY A 251 37.40 10.23 3.21
N TYR A 252 38.67 10.10 2.79
CA TYR A 252 39.85 10.14 3.65
C TYR A 252 40.86 11.14 3.09
N ASN A 253 40.94 12.28 3.79
CA ASN A 253 42.02 13.28 3.91
C ASN A 253 41.38 14.44 4.70
N GLU A 254 41.16 14.29 6.01
CA GLU A 254 42.10 14.64 7.09
C GLU A 254 42.69 16.05 6.97
N GLY A 255 42.29 16.91 7.92
CA GLY A 255 43.20 17.89 8.53
C GLY A 255 43.29 19.28 7.91
N VAL A 256 42.27 20.12 8.06
CA VAL A 256 42.46 21.58 8.23
C VAL A 256 41.45 22.10 9.26
N ARG A 257 41.96 22.58 10.39
CA ARG A 257 41.20 23.42 11.33
C ARG A 257 40.97 24.77 10.66
N THR A 258 39.73 25.25 10.63
CA THR A 258 39.45 26.68 10.50
C THR A 258 38.87 27.16 11.81
N ASP A 259 39.77 27.66 12.66
CA ASP A 259 39.43 28.39 13.87
C ASP A 259 38.62 29.63 13.48
N ARG A 260 37.39 29.76 13.98
CA ARG A 260 36.61 30.99 13.93
C ARG A 260 36.82 31.74 15.26
N THR A 261 37.83 32.59 15.29
CA THR A 261 37.90 33.73 16.22
C THR A 261 37.70 35.01 15.43
N GLY A 262 36.71 35.81 15.84
CA GLY A 262 36.33 37.05 15.17
C GLY A 262 37.35 38.17 15.32
N GLY A 263 37.15 39.22 14.52
CA GLY A 263 37.86 40.50 14.66
C GLY A 263 37.60 41.42 13.47
N ALA A 264 36.92 42.53 13.72
CA ALA A 264 36.68 43.61 12.78
C ALA A 264 37.98 44.35 12.41
N GLY A 265 38.07 44.88 11.18
CA GLY A 265 39.12 45.82 10.80
C GLY A 265 39.15 46.10 9.29
N SER A 266 38.94 47.35 8.92
CA SER A 266 39.06 47.89 7.56
C SER A 266 40.52 47.93 7.07
N VAL A 267 40.72 47.89 5.75
CA VAL A 267 41.49 48.85 4.90
C VAL A 267 41.78 48.24 3.52
N SER A 268 41.86 49.14 2.54
CA SER A 268 41.87 49.02 1.09
C SER A 268 42.95 48.16 0.42
N GLY A 269 42.65 47.69 -0.80
CA GLY A 269 43.59 47.80 -1.92
C GLY A 269 43.63 46.60 -2.88
N GLY A 270 42.94 46.73 -4.02
CA GLY A 270 43.49 46.38 -5.35
C GLY A 270 43.40 44.95 -5.88
N ALA A 271 42.72 44.84 -7.04
CA ALA A 271 43.00 43.95 -8.18
C ALA A 271 42.53 42.48 -8.13
N ASN A 272 41.38 42.17 -8.73
CA ASN A 272 41.25 41.67 -10.13
C ASN A 272 39.91 40.96 -10.39
N ASP A 273 39.28 41.38 -11.50
CA ASP A 273 38.29 40.76 -12.39
C ASP A 273 37.03 40.08 -11.84
N TYR A 274 35.92 40.79 -12.04
CA TYR A 274 34.61 40.24 -12.34
C TYR A 274 34.34 40.44 -13.84
N GLU A 275 34.03 39.37 -14.58
CA GLU A 275 32.89 39.42 -15.51
C GLU A 275 32.37 38.03 -15.89
N TYR A 276 31.05 37.90 -15.84
CA TYR A 276 30.25 36.71 -16.03
C TYR A 276 29.52 36.84 -17.37
N HIS A 277 29.76 35.92 -18.31
CA HIS A 277 28.86 35.61 -19.43
C HIS A 277 29.25 34.22 -19.96
N ASP A 278 28.37 33.22 -19.86
CA ASP A 278 27.56 32.81 -21.02
C ASP A 278 26.66 31.60 -20.79
N SER A 279 25.64 31.56 -21.65
CA SER A 279 24.41 30.76 -21.64
C SER A 279 24.60 29.26 -21.95
N PRO A 280 23.65 28.38 -21.58
CA PRO A 280 23.79 26.93 -21.75
C PRO A 280 23.50 26.50 -23.21
N ARG A 281 24.41 25.72 -23.81
CA ARG A 281 24.14 24.95 -25.03
C ARG A 281 24.35 23.45 -24.81
N ARG A 282 23.30 22.70 -25.14
CA ARG A 282 23.20 21.23 -25.18
C ARG A 282 24.34 20.60 -25.98
N ALA A 283 24.83 19.45 -25.52
CA ALA A 283 25.52 18.48 -26.37
C ALA A 283 24.71 17.18 -26.44
N ASN A 284 24.13 16.94 -27.63
CA ASN A 284 23.79 15.62 -28.13
C ASN A 284 25.05 15.04 -28.81
N THR A 285 25.31 13.75 -28.67
CA THR A 285 26.29 13.05 -29.52
C THR A 285 25.69 11.75 -30.05
N TRP A 286 25.25 11.81 -31.31
CA TRP A 286 25.16 10.74 -32.31
C TRP A 286 25.64 11.36 -33.62
N ALA A 287 26.70 10.81 -34.22
CA ALA A 287 27.03 10.94 -35.65
C ALA A 287 28.24 10.07 -36.02
N ASP A 288 27.98 9.04 -36.85
CA ASP A 288 28.84 8.57 -37.96
C ASP A 288 29.07 9.75 -38.95
N ASP A 289 30.01 9.85 -39.89
CA ASP A 289 30.83 8.95 -40.71
C ASP A 289 31.89 9.84 -41.42
N VAL A 290 32.80 9.24 -42.21
CA VAL A 290 33.30 9.69 -43.55
C VAL A 290 34.81 9.41 -43.81
N TYR A 291 34.99 8.46 -44.74
CA TYR A 291 36.09 8.06 -45.64
C TYR A 291 37.24 9.03 -45.99
N ASP A 292 38.49 8.52 -46.05
CA ASP A 292 39.20 8.19 -47.32
C ASP A 292 40.70 7.83 -47.12
N ARG A 293 41.13 6.64 -47.58
CA ARG A 293 42.41 6.34 -48.30
C ARG A 293 42.57 4.85 -48.63
N GLN A 294 42.83 4.54 -49.91
CA GLN A 294 43.24 3.24 -50.48
C GLN A 294 44.80 3.13 -50.63
N PRO A 295 45.40 2.17 -51.38
CA PRO A 295 45.59 0.74 -51.06
C PRO A 295 47.05 0.26 -51.29
N THR A 296 47.48 -0.89 -50.74
CA THR A 296 48.57 -1.69 -51.36
C THR A 296 48.42 -3.20 -51.09
N SER A 297 48.83 -3.97 -52.09
CA SER A 297 48.71 -5.42 -52.31
C SER A 297 49.88 -6.24 -51.73
N ASP A 298 49.64 -7.49 -51.27
CA ASP A 298 50.20 -8.72 -51.86
C ASP A 298 49.93 -10.02 -51.03
N ARG A 299 49.18 -10.96 -51.65
CA ARG A 299 49.35 -12.44 -51.73
C ARG A 299 49.41 -13.35 -50.46
N PRO A 300 49.18 -14.70 -50.57
CA PRO A 300 48.00 -15.38 -51.12
C PRO A 300 47.52 -16.62 -50.28
N ARG A 301 46.23 -16.97 -50.48
CA ARG A 301 45.59 -18.31 -50.48
C ARG A 301 46.09 -19.44 -49.54
N THR A 302 45.16 -19.98 -48.73
CA THR A 302 44.87 -21.43 -48.77
C THR A 302 43.42 -21.73 -48.39
N ASN A 303 42.75 -22.50 -49.25
CA ASN A 303 41.43 -23.08 -49.03
C ASN A 303 41.54 -24.32 -48.15
N THR A 304 40.65 -24.48 -47.17
CA THR A 304 40.21 -25.82 -46.73
C THR A 304 38.75 -25.74 -46.35
N ILE A 305 37.91 -26.25 -47.25
CA ILE A 305 36.53 -26.64 -46.97
C ILE A 305 36.59 -28.01 -46.32
N THR A 306 36.10 -28.13 -45.09
CA THR A 306 35.64 -29.40 -44.53
C THR A 306 34.21 -29.21 -44.03
N SER A 307 33.31 -29.92 -44.69
CA SER A 307 31.92 -30.13 -44.33
C SER A 307 31.84 -31.00 -43.08
N PHE A 308 31.18 -30.49 -42.02
CA PHE A 308 30.70 -31.32 -40.92
C PHE A 308 29.22 -31.02 -40.67
N GLU A 309 28.44 -32.10 -40.68
CA GLU A 309 27.00 -32.18 -40.47
C GLU A 309 26.57 -31.59 -39.13
N SER A 310 25.53 -30.75 -39.15
CA SER A 310 24.86 -30.27 -37.95
C SER A 310 23.89 -31.33 -37.43
N SER A 311 24.32 -32.14 -36.46
CA SER A 311 23.42 -32.94 -35.63
C SER A 311 22.86 -32.05 -34.50
N LYS A 312 21.53 -31.83 -34.53
CA LYS A 312 20.80 -31.09 -33.48
C LYS A 312 20.78 -31.91 -32.17
N PRO A 313 20.96 -31.31 -30.99
CA PRO A 313 20.75 -32.02 -29.73
C PRO A 313 19.25 -32.25 -29.47
N GLY A 314 18.87 -33.52 -29.33
CA GLY A 314 17.52 -33.95 -28.95
C GLY A 314 17.24 -33.73 -27.46
N ARG A 315 16.01 -33.31 -27.17
CA ARG A 315 15.44 -33.12 -25.82
C ARG A 315 15.36 -34.47 -25.07
N PRO A 316 15.76 -34.58 -23.79
CA PRO A 316 15.54 -35.79 -23.02
C PRO A 316 14.04 -35.97 -22.73
N THR A 317 13.47 -37.11 -23.13
CA THR A 317 12.09 -37.49 -22.78
C THR A 317 12.09 -38.10 -21.38
N ALA A 318 11.33 -37.51 -20.46
CA ALA A 318 11.13 -38.08 -19.12
C ALA A 318 10.45 -39.47 -19.20
N PRO A 319 10.75 -40.42 -18.29
CA PRO A 319 10.10 -41.72 -18.28
C PRO A 319 8.60 -41.58 -17.99
N LYS A 320 7.75 -42.26 -18.77
CA LYS A 320 6.30 -42.33 -18.49
C LYS A 320 6.04 -43.00 -17.14
N PRO A 321 5.12 -42.49 -16.30
CA PRO A 321 4.77 -43.13 -15.05
C PRO A 321 4.10 -44.48 -15.30
N LYS A 322 4.55 -45.53 -14.60
CA LYS A 322 3.87 -46.83 -14.56
C LYS A 322 2.66 -46.70 -13.65
N PHE A 323 1.45 -46.80 -14.21
CA PHE A 323 0.22 -46.89 -13.43
C PHE A 323 0.06 -48.32 -12.89
N THR A 324 0.16 -48.48 -11.58
CA THR A 324 -0.30 -49.69 -10.88
C THR A 324 -1.83 -49.72 -10.86
N PRO A 325 -2.48 -50.86 -11.16
CA PRO A 325 -3.93 -50.97 -11.10
C PRO A 325 -4.45 -50.83 -9.67
N LYS A 326 -5.62 -50.18 -9.50
CA LYS A 326 -6.28 -49.97 -8.20
C LYS A 326 -6.74 -51.32 -7.61
N PRO A 327 -6.49 -51.59 -6.31
CA PRO A 327 -6.96 -52.82 -5.67
C PRO A 327 -8.48 -52.84 -5.56
N THR A 328 -9.10 -53.97 -5.95
CA THR A 328 -10.52 -54.26 -5.72
C THR A 328 -10.70 -54.95 -4.37
N ALA A 329 -11.91 -54.87 -3.80
CA ALA A 329 -12.24 -55.24 -2.42
C ALA A 329 -11.89 -56.69 -1.99
N GLY A 330 -11.49 -57.56 -2.91
CA GLY A 330 -11.01 -58.93 -2.64
C GLY A 330 -9.50 -59.08 -2.43
N SER A 331 -8.71 -58.00 -2.46
CA SER A 331 -7.22 -58.05 -2.44
C SER A 331 -6.54 -57.38 -1.23
N ILE A 332 -7.31 -57.00 -0.21
CA ILE A 332 -6.82 -56.28 0.98
C ILE A 332 -6.71 -57.20 2.21
N GLY A 333 -5.67 -57.00 3.02
CA GLY A 333 -5.43 -57.77 4.25
C GLY A 333 -6.49 -57.53 5.33
N LYS A 334 -6.61 -58.44 6.31
CA LYS A 334 -7.67 -58.44 7.36
C LYS A 334 -7.73 -57.16 8.22
N ASP A 335 -6.63 -56.41 8.30
CA ASP A 335 -6.54 -55.14 9.02
C ASP A 335 -6.29 -53.94 8.08
N GLN A 336 -6.74 -54.04 6.83
CA GLN A 336 -6.70 -52.95 5.84
C GLN A 336 -8.11 -52.57 5.40
N ALA A 337 -8.35 -51.27 5.21
CA ALA A 337 -9.60 -50.73 4.72
C ALA A 337 -9.37 -49.78 3.55
N ILE A 338 -10.30 -49.75 2.60
CA ILE A 338 -10.28 -48.80 1.48
C ILE A 338 -11.12 -47.58 1.86
N ALA A 339 -10.54 -46.39 1.73
CA ALA A 339 -11.21 -45.13 2.00
C ALA A 339 -12.37 -44.91 1.01
N LEU A 340 -13.61 -44.83 1.51
CA LEU A 340 -14.79 -44.60 0.66
C LEU A 340 -15.04 -43.10 0.37
N TYR A 341 -14.35 -42.22 1.09
CA TYR A 341 -14.37 -40.77 0.94
C TYR A 341 -12.97 -40.20 1.16
N SER A 342 -12.77 -38.91 0.93
CA SER A 342 -11.52 -38.21 1.23
C SER A 342 -11.66 -37.48 2.56
N PHE A 343 -10.64 -37.52 3.40
CA PHE A 343 -10.55 -36.81 4.67
C PHE A 343 -9.29 -35.94 4.66
N ASP A 344 -9.47 -34.64 4.88
CA ASP A 344 -8.38 -33.68 5.00
C ASP A 344 -8.09 -33.49 6.50
N ALA A 345 -6.81 -33.46 6.88
CA ALA A 345 -6.38 -33.37 8.26
C ALA A 345 -6.50 -31.92 8.76
N ASP A 346 -7.34 -31.69 9.77
CA ASP A 346 -7.60 -30.36 10.33
C ASP A 346 -6.77 -30.09 11.60
N GLN A 347 -6.30 -31.15 12.28
CA GLN A 347 -5.48 -31.03 13.49
C GLN A 347 -4.17 -31.84 13.42
N ALA A 348 -3.20 -31.44 14.24
CA ALA A 348 -1.92 -32.16 14.38
C ALA A 348 -2.16 -33.54 15.02
N GLY A 349 -1.97 -34.60 14.23
CA GLY A 349 -2.23 -35.99 14.62
C GLY A 349 -3.29 -36.70 13.76
N ASP A 350 -3.99 -35.96 12.90
CA ASP A 350 -4.95 -36.51 11.95
C ASP A 350 -4.26 -37.20 10.76
N LEU A 351 -4.82 -38.31 10.31
CA LEU A 351 -4.38 -39.04 9.14
C LEU A 351 -5.23 -38.68 7.92
N ALA A 352 -4.78 -37.70 7.13
CA ALA A 352 -5.43 -37.35 5.87
C ALA A 352 -5.32 -38.48 4.83
N PHE A 353 -6.41 -38.75 4.11
CA PHE A 353 -6.47 -39.74 3.04
C PHE A 353 -7.40 -39.34 1.91
N LYS A 354 -7.17 -39.89 0.71
CA LYS A 354 -8.05 -39.70 -0.44
C LYS A 354 -8.92 -40.93 -0.71
N LYS A 355 -10.11 -40.72 -1.26
CA LYS A 355 -11.02 -41.79 -1.65
C LYS A 355 -10.30 -42.83 -2.54
N GLY A 356 -10.33 -44.08 -2.11
CA GLY A 356 -9.70 -45.22 -2.76
C GLY A 356 -8.33 -45.61 -2.20
N GLU A 357 -7.75 -44.84 -1.28
CA GLU A 357 -6.52 -45.22 -0.59
C GLU A 357 -6.75 -46.36 0.39
N VAL A 358 -5.74 -47.24 0.53
CA VAL A 358 -5.77 -48.35 1.48
C VAL A 358 -5.10 -47.90 2.78
N ILE A 359 -5.84 -47.97 3.88
CA ILE A 359 -5.40 -47.61 5.22
C ILE A 359 -5.19 -48.88 6.03
N THR A 360 -4.01 -49.06 6.61
CA THR A 360 -3.77 -50.14 7.57
C THR A 360 -4.26 -49.69 8.95
N ILE A 361 -5.26 -50.36 9.49
CA ILE A 361 -5.88 -50.01 10.77
C ILE A 361 -5.04 -50.62 11.89
N THR A 362 -4.50 -49.77 12.76
CA THR A 362 -3.66 -50.19 13.90
C THR A 362 -4.45 -50.23 15.20
N LYS A 363 -5.52 -49.44 15.33
CA LYS A 363 -6.44 -49.47 16.47
C LYS A 363 -7.87 -49.20 16.01
N ARG A 364 -8.78 -50.13 16.30
CA ARG A 364 -10.23 -50.03 16.02
C ARG A 364 -11.05 -49.99 17.29
N THR A 365 -12.18 -49.31 17.20
CA THR A 365 -13.25 -49.32 18.21
C THR A 365 -14.57 -49.73 17.55
N ASP A 366 -15.44 -50.40 18.30
CA ASP A 366 -16.70 -50.96 17.77
C ASP A 366 -17.82 -49.91 17.66
N ASN A 367 -17.66 -48.76 18.31
CA ASN A 367 -18.60 -47.65 18.23
C ASN A 367 -18.51 -46.95 16.85
N ALA A 368 -19.67 -46.68 16.25
CA ALA A 368 -19.76 -46.15 14.89
C ALA A 368 -19.34 -44.68 14.77
N SER A 369 -19.32 -43.95 15.89
CA SER A 369 -19.01 -42.52 15.98
C SER A 369 -17.57 -42.22 16.40
N ASP A 370 -16.78 -43.25 16.70
CA ASP A 370 -15.42 -43.10 17.20
C ASP A 370 -14.39 -42.98 16.07
N TRP A 371 -13.26 -42.36 16.43
CA TRP A 371 -12.08 -42.23 15.58
C TRP A 371 -11.20 -43.47 15.68
N TRP A 372 -10.70 -43.92 14.54
CA TRP A 372 -9.76 -45.03 14.43
C TRP A 372 -8.33 -44.51 14.28
N THR A 373 -7.35 -45.35 14.59
CA THR A 373 -5.95 -45.05 14.32
C THR A 373 -5.46 -45.97 13.21
N GLY A 374 -4.71 -45.40 12.25
CA GLY A 374 -4.14 -46.20 11.18
C GLY A 374 -2.93 -45.56 10.55
N ARG A 375 -2.45 -46.22 9.51
CA ARG A 375 -1.22 -45.86 8.82
C ARG A 375 -1.36 -46.01 7.31
N ILE A 376 -0.82 -45.04 6.58
CA ILE A 376 -0.69 -45.03 5.11
C ILE A 376 0.79 -44.74 4.79
N GLY A 377 1.49 -45.75 4.27
CA GLY A 377 2.95 -45.68 4.12
C GLY A 377 3.63 -45.44 5.46
N ASP A 378 4.40 -44.36 5.57
CA ASP A 378 5.09 -43.97 6.81
C ASP A 378 4.27 -43.03 7.72
N ARG A 379 3.10 -42.57 7.27
CA ARG A 379 2.26 -41.63 8.01
C ARG A 379 1.27 -42.36 8.90
N THR A 380 1.26 -42.04 10.19
CA THR A 380 0.36 -42.62 11.19
C THR A 380 -0.44 -41.52 11.85
N GLY A 381 -1.73 -41.74 12.09
CA GLY A 381 -2.60 -40.76 12.74
C GLY A 381 -4.01 -41.29 12.96
N ILE A 382 -4.87 -40.43 13.51
CA ILE A 382 -6.27 -40.76 13.76
C ILE A 382 -7.17 -40.29 12.62
N PHE A 383 -8.27 -40.99 12.38
CA PHE A 383 -9.24 -40.60 11.38
C PHE A 383 -10.64 -41.11 11.72
N PRO A 384 -11.71 -40.41 11.28
CA PRO A 384 -13.07 -40.83 11.58
C PRO A 384 -13.43 -42.07 10.76
N ARG A 385 -14.15 -43.03 11.38
CA ARG A 385 -14.62 -44.25 10.70
C ARG A 385 -15.68 -43.95 9.62
N ARG A 386 -16.46 -42.89 9.81
CA ARG A 386 -17.53 -42.43 8.91
C ARG A 386 -17.37 -40.92 8.65
N PRO A 387 -17.88 -40.41 7.52
CA PRO A 387 -17.94 -38.97 7.32
C PRO A 387 -18.72 -38.31 8.48
N PRO A 388 -18.28 -37.14 8.99
CA PRO A 388 -18.93 -36.50 10.13
C PRO A 388 -20.43 -36.26 9.86
N GLN A 389 -21.28 -36.57 10.85
CA GLN A 389 -22.75 -36.43 10.75
C GLN A 389 -23.19 -34.96 10.80
N LYS A 390 -24.24 -34.66 10.03
CA LYS A 390 -24.63 -33.33 9.50
C LYS A 390 -25.84 -32.70 10.18
N GLU A 391 -25.91 -32.79 11.50
CA GLU A 391 -27.06 -32.27 12.27
C GLU A 391 -26.57 -31.49 13.48
N VAL A 392 -26.95 -30.20 13.55
CA VAL A 392 -26.61 -29.31 14.66
C VAL A 392 -27.87 -29.08 15.51
N PRO A 393 -27.91 -29.55 16.77
CA PRO A 393 -29.03 -29.24 17.65
C PRO A 393 -28.93 -27.79 18.11
N VAL A 394 -29.96 -27.00 17.80
CA VAL A 394 -30.09 -25.60 18.23
C VAL A 394 -31.20 -25.52 19.27
N THR A 395 -30.94 -24.76 20.33
CA THR A 395 -31.94 -24.46 21.35
C THR A 395 -32.20 -22.97 21.35
N THR A 396 -33.40 -22.58 20.96
CA THR A 396 -33.86 -21.19 20.97
C THR A 396 -34.64 -20.90 22.24
N TYR A 397 -34.37 -19.75 22.84
CA TYR A 397 -35.07 -19.25 24.02
C TYR A 397 -35.83 -17.98 23.65
N SER A 398 -37.13 -17.95 23.90
CA SER A 398 -37.93 -16.72 23.98
C SER A 398 -38.35 -16.50 25.43
N GLU A 399 -38.87 -15.31 25.75
CA GLU A 399 -39.13 -14.86 27.14
C GLU A 399 -39.93 -15.86 27.99
N ASN A 400 -40.71 -16.77 27.40
CA ASN A 400 -41.46 -17.80 28.13
C ASN A 400 -41.34 -19.23 27.58
N ASP A 401 -40.49 -19.52 26.59
CA ASP A 401 -40.38 -20.90 26.09
C ASP A 401 -39.00 -21.28 25.53
N LYS A 402 -38.69 -22.58 25.60
CA LYS A 402 -37.44 -23.20 25.16
C LYS A 402 -37.75 -24.25 24.10
N SER A 403 -37.48 -23.93 22.83
CA SER A 403 -37.64 -24.89 21.73
C SER A 403 -36.30 -25.47 21.30
N LYS A 404 -36.23 -26.79 21.17
CA LYS A 404 -35.08 -27.51 20.60
C LYS A 404 -35.42 -27.92 19.18
N THR A 405 -34.65 -27.42 18.22
CA THR A 405 -34.78 -27.79 16.81
C THR A 405 -33.45 -28.30 16.30
N THR A 406 -33.49 -29.36 15.50
CA THR A 406 -32.30 -29.88 14.84
C THR A 406 -32.20 -29.26 13.45
N LEU A 407 -31.17 -28.45 13.21
CA LEU A 407 -30.89 -27.91 11.89
C LEU A 407 -30.23 -29.00 11.04
N LYS A 408 -30.91 -29.39 9.95
CA LYS A 408 -30.33 -30.25 8.93
C LYS A 408 -29.46 -29.42 8.01
N VAL A 409 -28.15 -29.66 8.02
CA VAL A 409 -27.24 -29.00 7.09
C VAL A 409 -27.36 -29.69 5.73
N ASN A 410 -27.94 -28.98 4.74
CA ASN A 410 -28.16 -29.53 3.41
C ASN A 410 -26.84 -29.58 2.62
N THR A 411 -26.14 -30.71 2.68
CA THR A 411 -24.88 -30.93 1.98
C THR A 411 -25.02 -31.45 0.55
N ASN A 412 -26.23 -31.43 -0.01
CA ASN A 412 -26.38 -31.44 -1.48
C ASN A 412 -26.17 -30.04 -2.07
N GLY A 413 -25.98 -29.03 -1.23
CA GLY A 413 -24.92 -28.09 -1.53
C GLY A 413 -23.62 -28.87 -1.57
N GLN A 414 -23.18 -29.24 -2.77
CA GLN A 414 -21.83 -28.88 -3.13
C GLN A 414 -21.59 -27.52 -2.43
N SER A 415 -20.55 -27.39 -1.59
CA SER A 415 -19.82 -26.14 -1.70
C SER A 415 -19.66 -26.03 -3.20
N SER A 416 -20.41 -25.13 -3.82
CA SER A 416 -19.91 -24.56 -5.03
C SER A 416 -18.56 -24.04 -4.56
N ARG A 417 -17.50 -24.83 -4.79
CA ARG A 417 -16.49 -24.34 -5.71
C ARG A 417 -17.34 -23.69 -6.78
N HIS A 418 -17.53 -22.38 -6.72
CA HIS A 418 -18.19 -21.69 -7.81
C HIS A 418 -17.57 -22.32 -9.04
N GLY A 419 -18.43 -23.00 -9.79
CA GLY A 419 -18.01 -23.55 -11.06
C GLY A 419 -17.32 -22.40 -11.76
N GLN A 420 -16.25 -22.71 -12.48
CA GLN A 420 -15.65 -21.79 -13.43
C GLN A 420 -16.64 -21.51 -14.60
N ALA A 421 -17.91 -21.26 -14.31
CA ALA A 421 -18.99 -20.92 -15.22
C ALA A 421 -20.02 -20.05 -14.45
N ASP A 422 -20.00 -18.75 -14.77
CA ASP A 422 -21.01 -17.69 -14.60
C ASP A 422 -21.59 -17.35 -13.21
N GLU A 423 -20.77 -16.70 -12.37
CA GLU A 423 -21.25 -15.74 -11.35
C GLU A 423 -21.58 -14.35 -11.93
N LEU A 424 -21.33 -14.11 -13.23
CA LEU A 424 -21.69 -12.87 -13.94
C LEU A 424 -23.21 -12.68 -14.15
N ASP A 425 -24.04 -13.65 -13.73
CA ASP A 425 -25.46 -13.75 -14.06
C ASP A 425 -26.39 -13.37 -12.89
N ARG A 426 -25.84 -12.84 -11.79
CA ARG A 426 -26.68 -12.32 -10.70
C ARG A 426 -27.32 -10.99 -11.14
N LYS A 427 -28.58 -11.08 -11.55
CA LYS A 427 -29.40 -9.93 -11.92
C LYS A 427 -29.72 -9.08 -10.70
N ALA A 428 -29.67 -7.75 -10.87
CA ALA A 428 -30.06 -6.80 -9.84
C ALA A 428 -31.50 -7.05 -9.35
N GLU A 429 -31.70 -7.03 -8.04
CA GLU A 429 -33.03 -7.08 -7.44
C GLU A 429 -33.45 -5.68 -6.96
N ARG A 430 -34.75 -5.38 -7.06
CA ARG A 430 -35.27 -4.10 -6.58
C ARG A 430 -35.12 -3.99 -5.06
N PHE A 431 -34.57 -2.88 -4.60
CA PHE A 431 -34.64 -2.52 -3.18
C PHE A 431 -36.07 -2.18 -2.75
N ASP A 432 -36.56 -2.83 -1.68
CA ASP A 432 -37.85 -2.51 -1.10
C ASP A 432 -37.77 -1.25 -0.23
N ASN A 433 -38.17 -0.11 -0.81
CA ASN A 433 -38.17 1.19 -0.12
C ASN A 433 -39.05 1.19 1.15
N SER A 434 -40.02 0.29 1.30
CA SER A 434 -40.80 0.18 2.54
C SER A 434 -39.94 -0.20 3.75
N LEU A 435 -38.76 -0.78 3.52
CA LEU A 435 -37.81 -1.14 4.56
C LEU A 435 -37.03 0.05 5.10
N VAL A 436 -36.89 1.17 4.38
CA VAL A 436 -36.03 2.30 4.80
C VAL A 436 -36.44 2.86 6.16
N GLY A 437 -37.75 3.01 6.39
CA GLY A 437 -38.31 3.44 7.67
C GLY A 437 -37.99 2.49 8.83
N ARG A 438 -37.71 1.22 8.53
CA ARG A 438 -37.42 0.14 9.50
C ARG A 438 -35.92 -0.10 9.68
N LEU A 439 -35.06 0.44 8.81
CA LEU A 439 -33.61 0.33 8.95
C LEU A 439 -33.12 1.14 10.15
N THR A 440 -32.09 0.62 10.83
CA THR A 440 -31.36 1.37 11.86
C THR A 440 -30.68 2.60 11.23
N PRO A 441 -30.39 3.65 12.02
CA PRO A 441 -29.87 4.91 11.48
C PRO A 441 -28.63 4.74 10.60
N THR A 442 -27.67 3.93 11.04
CA THR A 442 -26.45 3.66 10.26
C THR A 442 -26.74 2.96 8.94
N MET A 443 -27.62 1.95 8.93
CA MET A 443 -27.95 1.21 7.70
C MET A 443 -28.75 2.05 6.73
N ARG A 444 -29.60 2.95 7.23
CA ARG A 444 -30.33 3.92 6.41
C ARG A 444 -29.37 4.82 5.61
N ASN A 445 -28.22 5.18 6.18
CA ASN A 445 -27.24 6.02 5.48
C ASN A 445 -26.59 5.34 4.25
N PHE A 446 -26.72 4.02 4.10
CA PHE A 446 -26.22 3.29 2.93
C PHE A 446 -27.25 3.15 1.81
N THR A 447 -28.50 3.57 2.02
CA THR A 447 -29.51 3.55 0.96
C THR A 447 -29.38 4.77 0.05
N LEU A 448 -29.89 4.65 -1.17
CA LEU A 448 -29.91 5.69 -2.19
C LEU A 448 -31.33 6.17 -2.47
N GLU A 449 -32.23 6.03 -1.49
CA GLU A 449 -33.64 6.40 -1.63
C GLU A 449 -33.76 7.86 -2.12
N GLY A 450 -34.50 8.03 -3.22
CA GLY A 450 -34.75 9.35 -3.80
C GLY A 450 -33.61 9.91 -4.67
N LYS A 451 -32.44 9.26 -4.73
CA LYS A 451 -31.27 9.75 -5.48
C LYS A 451 -31.30 9.32 -6.94
N VAL A 452 -30.92 10.22 -7.85
CA VAL A 452 -30.75 9.92 -9.29
C VAL A 452 -29.27 9.70 -9.59
N ALA A 453 -28.94 8.60 -10.27
CA ALA A 453 -27.57 8.28 -10.64
C ALA A 453 -27.31 8.39 -12.14
N LEU A 454 -26.11 8.83 -12.52
CA LEU A 454 -25.59 8.81 -13.88
C LEU A 454 -24.31 7.95 -13.91
N VAL A 455 -24.23 6.99 -14.83
CA VAL A 455 -23.08 6.07 -14.94
C VAL A 455 -22.55 6.07 -16.37
N THR A 456 -21.30 6.52 -16.55
CA THR A 456 -20.61 6.43 -17.85
C THR A 456 -19.91 5.09 -18.02
N GLY A 457 -19.82 4.57 -19.24
CA GLY A 457 -19.41 3.18 -19.45
C GLY A 457 -20.42 2.19 -18.86
N GLY A 458 -21.68 2.61 -18.75
CA GLY A 458 -22.74 1.89 -18.02
C GLY A 458 -23.31 0.69 -18.77
N ALA A 459 -22.97 0.50 -20.05
CA ALA A 459 -23.56 -0.56 -20.88
C ALA A 459 -22.93 -1.94 -20.64
N ARG A 460 -21.73 -2.01 -20.02
CA ARG A 460 -21.03 -3.28 -19.72
C ARG A 460 -19.97 -3.13 -18.64
N GLY A 461 -19.35 -4.26 -18.28
CA GLY A 461 -18.15 -4.28 -17.45
C GLY A 461 -18.38 -3.72 -16.05
N LEU A 462 -17.43 -2.93 -15.55
CA LEU A 462 -17.48 -2.41 -14.18
C LEU A 462 -18.58 -1.36 -13.99
N GLY A 463 -18.81 -0.50 -14.98
CA GLY A 463 -19.88 0.51 -14.95
C GLY A 463 -21.26 -0.13 -14.82
N TRP A 464 -21.52 -1.16 -15.62
CA TRP A 464 -22.75 -1.96 -15.53
C TRP A 464 -22.95 -2.60 -14.15
N ASN A 465 -21.90 -3.22 -13.59
CA ASN A 465 -21.97 -3.84 -12.27
C ASN A 465 -22.30 -2.83 -11.15
N MET A 466 -21.69 -1.64 -11.21
CA MET A 466 -22.00 -0.58 -10.27
C MET A 466 -23.39 0.01 -10.50
N ALA A 467 -23.88 0.11 -11.73
CA ALA A 467 -25.25 0.55 -12.01
C ALA A 467 -26.28 -0.40 -11.38
N GLN A 468 -26.05 -1.71 -11.48
CA GLN A 468 -26.84 -2.72 -10.79
C GLN A 468 -26.82 -2.51 -9.27
N ALA A 469 -25.65 -2.26 -8.68
CA ALA A 469 -25.51 -2.00 -7.24
C ALA A 469 -26.26 -0.75 -6.77
N LEU A 470 -26.25 0.33 -7.57
CA LEU A 470 -26.98 1.55 -7.25
C LEU A 470 -28.50 1.29 -7.27
N ALA A 471 -28.98 0.45 -8.19
CA ALA A 471 -30.38 0.02 -8.23
C ALA A 471 -30.75 -0.83 -6.99
N GLU A 472 -29.90 -1.79 -6.63
CA GLU A 472 -30.07 -2.64 -5.43
C GLU A 472 -30.00 -1.86 -4.11
N ALA A 473 -29.38 -0.68 -4.12
CA ALA A 473 -29.32 0.21 -2.96
C ALA A 473 -30.49 1.22 -2.89
N GLY A 474 -31.42 1.18 -3.86
CA GLY A 474 -32.65 1.97 -3.85
C GLY A 474 -32.57 3.32 -4.58
N ALA A 475 -31.66 3.47 -5.54
CA ALA A 475 -31.65 4.64 -6.42
C ALA A 475 -33.03 4.84 -7.06
N LYS A 476 -33.47 6.10 -7.15
CA LYS A 476 -34.77 6.46 -7.72
C LYS A 476 -34.83 6.20 -9.23
N SER A 477 -33.74 6.50 -9.93
CA SER A 477 -33.60 6.33 -11.38
C SER A 477 -32.12 6.37 -11.76
N ILE A 478 -31.80 5.78 -12.93
CA ILE A 478 -30.42 5.68 -13.40
C ILE A 478 -30.33 6.05 -14.89
N ALA A 479 -29.41 6.96 -15.21
CA ALA A 479 -28.96 7.25 -16.58
C ALA A 479 -27.70 6.44 -16.89
N LEU A 480 -27.73 5.63 -17.95
CA LEU A 480 -26.57 4.95 -18.49
C LEU A 480 -26.05 5.72 -19.70
N LEU A 481 -24.77 6.09 -19.68
CA LEU A 481 -24.07 6.72 -20.80
C LEU A 481 -23.02 5.76 -21.35
N ASP A 482 -23.03 5.54 -22.66
CA ASP A 482 -22.03 4.73 -23.36
C ASP A 482 -22.00 5.10 -24.85
N ILE A 483 -20.93 4.77 -25.55
CA ILE A 483 -20.80 5.01 -26.99
C ILE A 483 -21.53 3.93 -27.82
N LYS A 484 -21.78 2.75 -27.22
CA LYS A 484 -22.41 1.61 -27.91
C LYS A 484 -23.92 1.59 -27.71
N GLU A 485 -24.66 2.16 -28.66
CA GLU A 485 -26.11 2.34 -28.59
C GLU A 485 -26.89 1.04 -28.35
N ASP A 486 -26.70 0.01 -29.19
CA ASP A 486 -27.44 -1.26 -29.07
C ASP A 486 -27.22 -1.95 -27.72
N LEU A 487 -25.96 -1.93 -27.25
CA LEU A 487 -25.58 -2.53 -25.98
C LEU A 487 -26.18 -1.75 -24.81
N GLY A 488 -26.13 -0.42 -24.87
CA GLY A 488 -26.69 0.47 -23.86
C GLY A 488 -28.21 0.38 -23.74
N ASN A 489 -28.91 0.34 -24.86
CA ASN A 489 -30.36 0.13 -24.91
C ASN A 489 -30.75 -1.22 -24.28
N SER A 490 -30.00 -2.29 -24.61
CA SER A 490 -30.23 -3.62 -24.04
C SER A 490 -29.99 -3.64 -22.53
N ALA A 491 -28.89 -3.02 -22.07
CA ALA A 491 -28.55 -2.90 -20.65
C ALA A 491 -29.62 -2.12 -19.87
N ALA A 492 -30.09 -0.99 -20.40
CA ALA A 492 -31.16 -0.21 -19.76
C ALA A 492 -32.48 -0.99 -19.67
N ALA A 493 -32.85 -1.70 -20.74
CA ALA A 493 -34.05 -2.54 -20.75
C ALA A 493 -33.96 -3.69 -19.73
N GLU A 494 -32.80 -4.35 -19.64
CA GLU A 494 -32.59 -5.43 -18.68
C GLU A 494 -32.65 -4.94 -17.23
N LEU A 495 -31.98 -3.82 -16.92
CA LEU A 495 -31.99 -3.28 -15.55
C LEU A 495 -33.39 -2.78 -15.17
N HIS A 496 -34.12 -2.18 -16.12
CA HIS A 496 -35.51 -1.81 -15.92
C HIS A 496 -36.40 -3.03 -15.66
N GLN A 497 -36.24 -4.10 -16.44
CA GLN A 497 -37.06 -5.32 -16.30
C GLN A 497 -36.83 -6.02 -14.95
N THR A 498 -35.60 -6.04 -14.46
CA THR A 498 -35.20 -6.74 -13.24
C THR A 498 -35.54 -5.95 -11.96
N THR A 499 -35.45 -4.62 -12.02
CA THR A 499 -35.63 -3.76 -10.83
C THR A 499 -36.93 -2.96 -10.84
N GLY A 500 -37.58 -2.81 -11.99
CA GLY A 500 -38.75 -1.93 -12.17
C GLY A 500 -38.46 -0.44 -12.01
N LEU A 501 -37.19 -0.03 -11.89
CA LEU A 501 -36.79 1.38 -11.76
C LEU A 501 -36.75 2.06 -13.13
N PRO A 502 -37.00 3.38 -13.23
CA PRO A 502 -36.75 4.13 -14.45
C PRO A 502 -35.25 4.12 -14.81
N ILE A 503 -34.89 3.40 -15.87
CA ILE A 503 -33.54 3.36 -16.43
C ILE A 503 -33.59 3.92 -17.85
N GLN A 504 -32.73 4.89 -18.15
CA GLN A 504 -32.62 5.48 -19.48
C GLN A 504 -31.20 5.41 -20.00
N PHE A 505 -31.06 5.14 -21.29
CA PHE A 505 -29.77 5.12 -21.97
C PHE A 505 -29.59 6.36 -22.84
N TYR A 506 -28.37 6.89 -22.86
CA TYR A 506 -27.95 7.99 -23.71
C TYR A 506 -26.65 7.61 -24.44
N ALA A 507 -26.70 7.58 -25.77
CA ALA A 507 -25.52 7.38 -26.60
C ALA A 507 -24.61 8.61 -26.53
N VAL A 508 -23.39 8.44 -26.01
CA VAL A 508 -22.46 9.55 -25.77
C VAL A 508 -21.03 9.12 -26.05
N ASP A 509 -20.32 9.92 -26.85
CA ASP A 509 -18.86 9.93 -26.85
C ASP A 509 -18.39 10.91 -25.77
N VAL A 510 -17.76 10.39 -24.73
CA VAL A 510 -17.29 11.22 -23.60
C VAL A 510 -16.18 12.19 -24.00
N THR A 511 -15.58 12.03 -25.19
CA THR A 511 -14.56 12.97 -25.71
C THR A 511 -15.16 14.19 -26.40
N ASP A 512 -16.47 14.17 -26.70
CA ASP A 512 -17.18 15.28 -27.33
C ASP A 512 -17.95 16.10 -26.27
N GLU A 513 -17.49 17.34 -26.05
CA GLU A 513 -18.08 18.27 -25.08
C GLU A 513 -19.57 18.57 -25.34
N HIS A 514 -19.97 18.64 -26.61
CA HIS A 514 -21.35 18.95 -26.98
C HIS A 514 -22.25 17.74 -26.74
N SER A 515 -21.81 16.54 -27.15
CA SER A 515 -22.52 15.29 -26.89
C SER A 515 -22.74 15.06 -25.39
N VAL A 516 -21.70 15.27 -24.58
CA VAL A 516 -21.79 15.16 -23.11
C VAL A 516 -22.79 16.16 -22.53
N ALA A 517 -22.71 17.43 -22.93
CA ALA A 517 -23.62 18.46 -22.42
C ALA A 517 -25.08 18.17 -22.78
N GLU A 518 -25.36 17.76 -24.03
CA GLU A 518 -26.71 17.40 -24.46
C GLU A 518 -27.26 16.22 -23.66
N ALA A 519 -26.49 15.14 -23.53
CA ALA A 519 -26.93 13.95 -22.83
C ALA A 519 -27.17 14.18 -21.34
N VAL A 520 -26.30 14.94 -20.66
CA VAL A 520 -26.50 15.31 -19.25
C VAL A 520 -27.75 16.18 -19.08
N ASN A 521 -27.99 17.14 -19.98
CA ASN A 521 -29.20 17.96 -19.96
C ASN A 521 -30.47 17.12 -20.18
N ARG A 522 -30.43 16.16 -21.09
CA ARG A 522 -31.54 15.22 -21.32
C ARG A 522 -31.77 14.31 -20.12
N ALA A 523 -30.73 13.71 -19.57
CA ALA A 523 -30.81 12.91 -18.35
C ALA A 523 -31.42 13.69 -17.18
N HIS A 524 -30.98 14.94 -16.98
CA HIS A 524 -31.54 15.82 -15.96
C HIS A 524 -33.03 16.10 -16.17
N LYS A 525 -33.43 16.35 -17.43
CA LYS A 525 -34.83 16.61 -17.80
C LYS A 525 -35.72 15.37 -17.62
N ASP A 526 -35.25 14.21 -18.06
CA ASP A 526 -36.04 12.98 -18.13
C ASP A 526 -36.15 12.28 -16.77
N LEU A 527 -35.08 12.32 -15.96
CA LEU A 527 -34.98 11.58 -14.70
C LEU A 527 -35.01 12.47 -13.45
N GLY A 528 -34.75 13.77 -13.61
CA GLY A 528 -34.64 14.75 -12.53
C GLY A 528 -33.19 15.09 -12.17
N ALA A 529 -33.03 15.81 -11.06
CA ALA A 529 -31.72 16.27 -10.61
C ALA A 529 -30.78 15.10 -10.31
N ILE A 530 -29.60 15.13 -10.93
CA ILE A 530 -28.56 14.12 -10.79
C ILE A 530 -27.85 14.33 -9.44
N ASP A 531 -27.84 13.30 -8.60
CA ASP A 531 -27.21 13.34 -7.27
C ASP A 531 -25.89 12.56 -7.25
N ILE A 532 -25.78 11.52 -8.08
CA ILE A 532 -24.65 10.59 -8.13
C ILE A 532 -24.11 10.51 -9.55
N VAL A 533 -22.78 10.61 -9.72
CA VAL A 533 -22.09 10.42 -10.99
C VAL A 533 -21.01 9.36 -10.81
N VAL A 534 -21.04 8.30 -11.60
CA VAL A 534 -19.99 7.28 -11.68
C VAL A 534 -19.29 7.38 -13.03
N ASN A 535 -18.11 7.99 -13.03
CA ASN A 535 -17.24 8.06 -14.18
C ASN A 535 -16.50 6.72 -14.35
N SER A 536 -17.08 5.79 -15.13
CA SER A 536 -16.49 4.47 -15.42
C SER A 536 -16.11 4.26 -16.88
N ALA A 537 -16.43 5.21 -17.78
CA ALA A 537 -15.91 5.19 -19.14
C ALA A 537 -14.36 5.21 -19.13
N GLY A 538 -13.76 4.31 -19.89
CA GLY A 538 -12.31 4.26 -20.01
C GLY A 538 -11.82 3.14 -20.92
N ILE A 539 -10.64 3.34 -21.48
CA ILE A 539 -9.91 2.36 -22.28
C ILE A 539 -8.54 2.08 -21.68
N ALA A 540 -8.03 0.89 -21.93
CA ALA A 540 -6.70 0.47 -21.55
C ALA A 540 -6.01 -0.17 -22.75
N ASP A 541 -5.02 0.53 -23.30
CA ASP A 541 -4.06 -0.11 -24.18
C ASP A 541 -3.04 -0.84 -23.34
N SER A 542 -2.72 -2.08 -23.71
CA SER A 542 -1.70 -2.89 -23.07
C SER A 542 -0.75 -3.47 -24.11
N LYS A 543 0.46 -3.85 -23.66
CA LYS A 543 1.50 -4.50 -24.47
C LYS A 543 2.10 -3.59 -25.56
N ILE A 544 2.00 -2.28 -25.41
CA ILE A 544 2.66 -1.30 -26.27
C ILE A 544 3.83 -0.70 -25.50
N LYS A 545 5.04 -0.92 -26.00
CA LYS A 545 6.26 -0.36 -25.38
C LYS A 545 6.29 1.15 -25.53
N ALA A 546 6.93 1.84 -24.59
CA ALA A 546 6.94 3.29 -24.53
C ALA A 546 7.62 3.93 -25.74
N GLU A 547 8.73 3.36 -26.22
CA GLU A 547 9.50 3.85 -27.37
C GLU A 547 8.76 3.69 -28.71
N SER A 548 7.75 2.83 -28.75
CA SER A 548 6.95 2.55 -29.95
C SER A 548 5.49 3.00 -29.81
N TYR A 549 5.14 3.72 -28.74
CA TYR A 549 3.75 4.08 -28.46
C TYR A 549 3.28 5.17 -29.43
N PRO A 550 2.23 4.93 -30.26
CA PRO A 550 1.76 5.94 -31.21
C PRO A 550 1.23 7.19 -30.50
N PRO A 551 1.69 8.41 -30.84
CA PRO A 551 1.23 9.63 -30.17
C PRO A 551 -0.27 9.89 -30.30
N THR A 552 -0.90 9.47 -31.40
CA THR A 552 -2.35 9.57 -31.59
C THR A 552 -3.11 8.69 -30.60
N GLN A 553 -2.64 7.47 -30.38
CA GLN A 553 -3.21 6.54 -29.42
C GLN A 553 -2.99 7.00 -27.98
N PHE A 554 -1.82 7.58 -27.68
CA PHE A 554 -1.55 8.17 -26.35
C PHE A 554 -2.57 9.27 -26.03
N ARG A 555 -2.80 10.20 -26.98
CA ARG A 555 -3.81 11.26 -26.82
C ARG A 555 -5.21 10.69 -26.65
N HIS A 556 -5.58 9.70 -27.47
CA HIS A 556 -6.88 9.06 -27.38
C HIS A 556 -7.17 8.44 -25.99
N VAL A 557 -6.18 7.77 -25.38
CA VAL A 557 -6.30 7.26 -24.00
C VAL A 557 -6.50 8.40 -23.00
N MET A 558 -5.76 9.49 -23.13
CA MET A 558 -5.92 10.66 -22.27
C MET A 558 -7.29 11.33 -22.45
N ASP A 559 -7.74 11.50 -23.70
CA ASP A 559 -9.00 12.16 -24.01
C ASP A 559 -10.19 11.37 -23.45
N ILE A 560 -10.21 10.04 -23.58
CA ILE A 560 -11.28 9.22 -23.00
C ILE A 560 -11.18 9.18 -21.47
N ASN A 561 -10.03 8.77 -20.93
CA ASN A 561 -9.94 8.46 -19.50
C ASN A 561 -9.96 9.71 -18.63
N LEU A 562 -9.25 10.77 -19.03
CA LEU A 562 -9.09 11.99 -18.26
C LEU A 562 -10.07 13.08 -18.72
N THR A 563 -9.97 13.52 -19.97
CA THR A 563 -10.77 14.64 -20.48
C THR A 563 -12.27 14.31 -20.41
N GLY A 564 -12.69 13.12 -20.82
CA GLY A 564 -14.09 12.70 -20.76
C GLY A 564 -14.64 12.64 -19.33
N SER A 565 -13.86 12.13 -18.38
CA SER A 565 -14.22 12.15 -16.95
C SER A 565 -14.42 13.59 -16.43
N PHE A 566 -13.59 14.53 -16.89
CA PHE A 566 -13.73 15.95 -16.54
C PHE A 566 -15.00 16.56 -17.17
N LEU A 567 -15.22 16.36 -18.48
CA LEU A 567 -16.36 16.93 -19.20
C LEU A 567 -17.69 16.49 -18.59
N VAL A 568 -17.85 15.20 -18.30
CA VAL A 568 -19.06 14.65 -17.67
C VAL A 568 -19.26 15.24 -16.28
N SER A 569 -18.20 15.29 -15.47
CA SER A 569 -18.25 15.85 -14.11
C SER A 569 -18.61 17.33 -14.13
N GLN A 570 -18.03 18.11 -15.05
CA GLN A 570 -18.32 19.53 -15.22
C GLN A 570 -19.77 19.76 -15.68
N ALA A 571 -20.25 18.97 -16.64
CA ALA A 571 -21.63 19.07 -17.12
C ALA A 571 -22.64 18.76 -16.00
N CYS A 572 -22.39 17.75 -15.17
CA CYS A 572 -23.24 17.42 -14.03
C CYS A 572 -23.15 18.49 -12.93
N SER A 573 -21.96 18.98 -12.61
CA SER A 573 -21.79 19.98 -11.54
C SER A 573 -22.43 21.32 -11.86
N ARG A 574 -22.52 21.70 -13.15
CA ARG A 574 -23.31 22.86 -13.61
C ARG A 574 -24.79 22.77 -13.25
N HIS A 575 -25.34 21.56 -13.04
CA HIS A 575 -26.69 21.36 -12.51
C HIS A 575 -26.71 21.22 -10.99
N MET A 576 -25.74 20.51 -10.40
CA MET A 576 -25.69 20.25 -8.95
C MET A 576 -25.48 21.53 -8.12
N ILE A 577 -24.54 22.40 -8.55
CA ILE A 577 -24.19 23.63 -7.83
C ILE A 577 -25.38 24.57 -7.65
N PRO A 578 -26.11 24.98 -8.71
CA PRO A 578 -27.26 25.87 -8.54
C PRO A 578 -28.45 25.18 -7.84
N ALA A 579 -28.51 23.84 -7.84
CA ALA A 579 -29.54 23.09 -7.14
C ALA A 579 -29.31 22.98 -5.62
N ASP A 580 -28.12 23.35 -5.14
CA ASP A 580 -27.71 23.48 -3.73
C ASP A 580 -28.15 22.32 -2.82
N ARG A 581 -27.95 21.09 -3.31
CA ARG A 581 -28.32 19.84 -2.63
C ARG A 581 -27.15 18.89 -2.40
N GLY A 582 -25.94 19.34 -2.72
CA GLY A 582 -24.73 18.51 -2.75
C GLY A 582 -24.73 17.50 -3.89
N GLY A 583 -23.86 16.50 -3.78
CA GLY A 583 -23.74 15.39 -4.74
C GLY A 583 -22.55 14.48 -4.46
N SER A 584 -22.47 13.36 -5.16
CA SER A 584 -21.34 12.43 -5.11
C SER A 584 -20.85 12.11 -6.51
N ILE A 585 -19.57 12.38 -6.77
CA ILE A 585 -18.89 12.05 -8.03
C ILE A 585 -17.80 11.02 -7.73
N ILE A 586 -17.91 9.87 -8.38
CA ILE A 586 -17.05 8.71 -8.19
C ILE A 586 -16.29 8.47 -9.48
N PHE A 587 -14.97 8.46 -9.39
CA PHE A 587 -14.08 8.19 -10.52
C PHE A 587 -13.54 6.77 -10.44
N LEU A 588 -13.65 6.01 -11.54
CA LEU A 588 -12.95 4.75 -11.69
C LEU A 588 -11.55 5.00 -12.24
N SER A 589 -10.59 4.94 -11.33
CA SER A 589 -9.16 4.96 -11.65
C SER A 589 -8.67 3.52 -11.90
N SER A 590 -7.52 3.17 -11.34
CA SER A 590 -6.93 1.84 -11.29
C SER A 590 -5.78 1.90 -10.29
N ILE A 591 -5.37 0.75 -9.74
CA ILE A 591 -4.06 0.63 -9.08
C ILE A 591 -2.91 1.18 -9.95
N ALA A 592 -3.06 1.11 -11.28
CA ALA A 592 -2.15 1.68 -12.27
C ALA A 592 -1.97 3.21 -12.16
N GLY A 593 -2.92 3.92 -11.53
CA GLY A 593 -2.81 5.36 -11.28
C GLY A 593 -1.86 5.72 -10.15
N SER A 594 -1.39 4.72 -9.40
CA SER A 594 -0.43 4.90 -8.29
C SER A 594 0.79 4.00 -8.38
N ARG A 595 0.79 3.04 -9.31
CA ARG A 595 1.83 2.03 -9.47
C ARG A 595 2.00 1.67 -10.93
N VAL A 596 3.20 1.23 -11.28
CA VAL A 596 3.47 0.64 -12.59
C VAL A 596 3.13 -0.84 -12.52
N LEU A 597 2.14 -1.26 -13.30
CA LEU A 597 1.78 -2.68 -13.41
C LEU A 597 2.84 -3.43 -14.20
N HIS A 598 3.21 -4.62 -13.73
CA HIS A 598 4.19 -5.49 -14.35
C HIS A 598 3.54 -6.83 -14.70
N PRO A 599 3.89 -7.47 -15.83
CA PRO A 599 4.86 -7.07 -16.86
C PRO A 599 4.28 -6.14 -17.93
N GLN A 600 2.99 -5.76 -17.85
CA GLN A 600 2.32 -5.04 -18.92
C GLN A 600 2.92 -3.65 -19.19
N GLN A 601 3.34 -3.39 -20.43
CA GLN A 601 3.70 -2.05 -20.87
C GLN A 601 2.43 -1.28 -21.28
N GLN A 602 2.14 -0.19 -20.55
CA GLN A 602 0.90 0.59 -20.70
C GLN A 602 1.05 2.02 -20.14
N CYS A 603 2.10 2.74 -20.56
CA CYS A 603 2.47 4.03 -19.96
C CYS A 603 1.37 5.10 -20.07
N ALA A 604 0.64 5.18 -21.20
CA ALA A 604 -0.46 6.12 -21.40
C ALA A 604 -1.62 5.84 -20.42
N TYR A 605 -1.97 4.56 -20.22
CA TYR A 605 -3.00 4.16 -19.28
C TYR A 605 -2.64 4.55 -17.84
N ASN A 606 -1.42 4.20 -17.40
CA ASN A 606 -0.94 4.54 -16.05
C ASN A 606 -0.96 6.07 -15.82
N ALA A 607 -0.46 6.85 -16.80
CA ALA A 607 -0.47 8.30 -16.74
C ALA A 607 -1.91 8.85 -16.66
N SER A 608 -2.82 8.35 -17.50
CA SER A 608 -4.22 8.79 -17.50
C SER A 608 -4.93 8.51 -16.18
N LYS A 609 -4.72 7.33 -15.56
CA LYS A 609 -5.34 6.97 -14.28
C LYS A 609 -4.72 7.73 -13.10
N ALA A 610 -3.44 8.03 -13.15
CA ALA A 610 -2.80 8.94 -12.18
C ALA A 610 -3.41 10.35 -12.26
N ALA A 611 -3.60 10.86 -13.49
CA ALA A 611 -4.22 12.14 -13.73
C ALA A 611 -5.68 12.18 -13.26
N VAL A 612 -6.49 11.13 -13.51
CA VAL A 612 -7.87 11.01 -12.99
C VAL A 612 -7.89 11.06 -11.46
N THR A 613 -6.94 10.38 -10.81
CA THR A 613 -6.84 10.36 -9.35
C THR A 613 -6.54 11.76 -8.79
N GLN A 614 -5.67 12.52 -9.46
CA GLN A 614 -5.38 13.89 -9.05
C GLN A 614 -6.52 14.85 -9.40
N LEU A 615 -7.17 14.69 -10.55
CA LEU A 615 -8.35 15.45 -10.96
C LEU A 615 -9.45 15.34 -9.91
N ALA A 616 -9.77 14.13 -9.46
CA ALA A 616 -10.79 13.90 -8.44
C ALA A 616 -10.48 14.66 -7.13
N LYS A 617 -9.20 14.76 -6.73
CA LYS A 617 -8.77 15.53 -5.55
C LYS A 617 -8.92 17.03 -5.76
N SER A 618 -8.57 17.55 -6.94
CA SER A 618 -8.78 18.97 -7.26
C SER A 618 -10.28 19.31 -7.21
N LEU A 619 -11.12 18.52 -7.89
CA LEU A 619 -12.57 18.72 -7.89
C LEU A 619 -13.19 18.54 -6.51
N ALA A 620 -12.67 17.61 -5.69
CA ALA A 620 -13.09 17.48 -4.28
C ALA A 620 -12.85 18.76 -3.50
N SER A 621 -11.70 19.40 -3.68
CA SER A 621 -11.36 20.66 -3.01
C SER A 621 -12.21 21.82 -3.53
N GLU A 622 -12.41 21.90 -4.85
CA GLU A 622 -13.11 23.01 -5.50
C GLU A 622 -14.63 22.96 -5.25
N TRP A 623 -15.23 21.77 -5.21
CA TRP A 623 -16.68 21.62 -5.09
C TRP A 623 -17.17 21.26 -3.68
N ALA A 624 -16.27 21.07 -2.71
CA ALA A 624 -16.62 20.88 -1.29
C ALA A 624 -17.52 22.00 -0.73
N PRO A 625 -17.31 23.31 -1.02
CA PRO A 625 -18.22 24.37 -0.57
C PRO A 625 -19.66 24.23 -1.06
N HIS A 626 -19.89 23.44 -2.12
CA HIS A 626 -21.22 23.15 -2.68
C HIS A 626 -21.80 21.82 -2.21
N GLY A 627 -21.18 21.19 -1.20
CA GLY A 627 -21.61 19.87 -0.70
C GLY A 627 -21.39 18.72 -1.69
N ILE A 628 -20.59 18.92 -2.74
CA ILE A 628 -20.28 17.89 -3.74
C ILE A 628 -18.99 17.18 -3.32
N ARG A 629 -19.06 15.86 -3.19
CA ARG A 629 -17.92 15.01 -2.84
C ARG A 629 -17.36 14.34 -4.08
N CYS A 630 -16.04 14.31 -4.23
CA CYS A 630 -15.37 13.65 -5.36
C CYS A 630 -14.40 12.59 -4.82
N ASN A 631 -14.60 11.32 -5.16
CA ASN A 631 -13.77 10.22 -4.66
C ASN A 631 -13.38 9.26 -5.78
N VAL A 632 -12.38 8.43 -5.52
CA VAL A 632 -11.82 7.50 -6.50
C VAL A 632 -11.90 6.07 -5.99
N ILE A 633 -12.41 5.18 -6.84
CA ILE A 633 -12.25 3.73 -6.69
C ILE A 633 -11.09 3.31 -7.59
N ALA A 634 -10.13 2.58 -7.04
CA ALA A 634 -8.96 2.06 -7.73
C ALA A 634 -8.94 0.53 -7.70
N PRO A 635 -9.59 -0.10 -8.69
CA PRO A 635 -9.60 -1.56 -8.78
C PRO A 635 -8.21 -2.11 -9.10
N GLY A 636 -7.97 -3.32 -8.59
CA GLY A 636 -6.90 -4.21 -9.06
C GLY A 636 -7.23 -4.88 -10.39
N TYR A 637 -6.64 -6.05 -10.62
CA TYR A 637 -7.03 -6.90 -11.75
C TYR A 637 -8.40 -7.52 -11.49
N MET A 638 -9.40 -7.08 -12.27
CA MET A 638 -10.78 -7.56 -12.18
C MET A 638 -11.05 -8.62 -13.24
N ASP A 639 -11.75 -9.68 -12.85
CA ASP A 639 -12.21 -10.75 -13.73
C ASP A 639 -13.43 -10.27 -14.54
N THR A 640 -13.15 -9.54 -15.62
CA THR A 640 -14.14 -9.02 -16.55
C THR A 640 -14.12 -9.81 -17.85
N ALA A 641 -15.19 -9.72 -18.64
CA ALA A 641 -15.26 -10.33 -19.98
C ALA A 641 -14.06 -9.97 -20.88
N LEU A 642 -13.47 -8.79 -20.68
CA LEU A 642 -12.30 -8.31 -21.44
C LEU A 642 -11.01 -9.11 -21.16
N ASN A 643 -10.92 -9.78 -20.01
CA ASN A 643 -9.73 -10.51 -19.57
C ASN A 643 -9.86 -12.04 -19.71
N ARG A 644 -11.03 -12.56 -20.13
CA ARG A 644 -11.33 -14.00 -20.18
C ARG A 644 -10.92 -14.69 -21.49
N GLU A 645 -10.16 -14.01 -22.35
CA GLU A 645 -9.64 -14.62 -23.57
C GLU A 645 -8.53 -15.64 -23.26
N ALA A 646 -8.53 -16.79 -23.95
CA ALA A 646 -7.57 -17.88 -23.72
C ALA A 646 -6.09 -17.45 -23.87
N LEU A 647 -5.83 -16.37 -24.61
CA LEU A 647 -4.51 -15.78 -24.81
C LEU A 647 -3.94 -15.09 -23.55
N LEU A 648 -4.76 -14.88 -22.52
CA LEU A 648 -4.39 -14.16 -21.30
C LEU A 648 -4.15 -15.09 -20.09
N GLU A 649 -4.32 -16.42 -20.19
CA GLU A 649 -4.22 -17.32 -19.02
C GLU A 649 -2.85 -17.26 -18.32
N GLY A 650 -1.76 -17.15 -19.09
CA GLY A 650 -0.42 -16.97 -18.51
C GLY A 650 -0.26 -15.66 -17.75
N GLU A 651 -0.85 -14.57 -18.25
CA GLU A 651 -0.84 -13.27 -17.58
C GLU A 651 -1.75 -13.25 -16.36
N MET A 652 -2.94 -13.85 -16.46
CA MET A 652 -3.86 -14.01 -15.34
C MET A 652 -3.21 -14.79 -14.20
N GLN A 653 -2.49 -15.87 -14.50
CA GLN A 653 -1.75 -16.61 -13.48
C GLN A 653 -0.67 -15.75 -12.82
N HIS A 654 0.02 -14.90 -13.60
CA HIS A 654 1.00 -13.98 -13.07
C HIS A 654 0.36 -12.89 -12.18
N TRP A 655 -0.74 -12.28 -12.62
CA TRP A 655 -1.50 -11.32 -11.82
C TRP A 655 -2.01 -11.91 -10.51
N ARG A 656 -2.56 -13.13 -10.54
CA ARG A 656 -2.96 -13.88 -9.35
C ARG A 656 -1.78 -14.09 -8.42
N SER A 657 -0.61 -14.44 -8.94
CA SER A 657 0.60 -14.68 -8.13
C SER A 657 1.15 -13.44 -7.45
N MET A 658 0.95 -12.26 -8.05
CA MET A 658 1.37 -10.98 -7.46
C MET A 658 0.31 -10.35 -6.54
N THR A 659 -0.93 -10.86 -6.59
CA THR A 659 -2.01 -10.38 -5.72
C THR A 659 -1.97 -11.17 -4.42
N PRO A 660 -1.79 -10.55 -3.23
CA PRO A 660 -1.69 -11.31 -1.97
C PRO A 660 -2.92 -12.17 -1.65
N MET A 661 -4.13 -11.77 -2.06
CA MET A 661 -5.32 -12.64 -1.96
C MET A 661 -5.31 -13.85 -2.92
N GLY A 662 -4.31 -13.99 -3.79
CA GLY A 662 -4.09 -15.15 -4.66
C GLY A 662 -5.12 -15.30 -5.80
N ARG A 663 -5.92 -14.27 -6.07
CA ARG A 663 -7.00 -14.28 -7.06
C ARG A 663 -7.20 -12.90 -7.69
N MET A 664 -7.91 -12.89 -8.82
CA MET A 664 -8.45 -11.65 -9.38
C MET A 664 -9.69 -11.21 -8.58
N GLY A 665 -9.96 -9.90 -8.57
CA GLY A 665 -11.18 -9.35 -8.00
C GLY A 665 -12.39 -9.66 -8.88
N ARG A 666 -13.54 -9.93 -8.29
CA ARG A 666 -14.79 -10.03 -9.05
C ARG A 666 -15.42 -8.65 -9.19
N PRO A 667 -16.03 -8.28 -10.33
CA PRO A 667 -16.60 -6.94 -10.53
C PRO A 667 -17.53 -6.48 -9.40
N GLU A 668 -18.30 -7.39 -8.81
CA GLU A 668 -19.28 -7.14 -7.75
C GLU A 668 -18.61 -6.71 -6.44
N GLU A 669 -17.31 -6.98 -6.26
CA GLU A 669 -16.56 -6.53 -5.09
C GLU A 669 -16.34 -5.00 -5.08
N LEU A 670 -16.61 -4.31 -6.20
CA LEU A 670 -16.65 -2.86 -6.27
C LEU A 670 -17.98 -2.28 -5.79
N ASN A 671 -19.07 -3.07 -5.80
CA ASN A 671 -20.44 -2.61 -5.59
C ASN A 671 -20.61 -1.94 -4.22
N GLY A 672 -20.11 -2.58 -3.16
CA GLY A 672 -20.21 -2.05 -1.80
C GLY A 672 -19.49 -0.71 -1.63
N VAL A 673 -18.32 -0.55 -2.25
CA VAL A 673 -17.55 0.72 -2.21
C VAL A 673 -18.24 1.80 -3.03
N CYS A 674 -18.80 1.45 -4.20
CA CYS A 674 -19.59 2.37 -5.01
C CYS A 674 -20.80 2.90 -4.24
N VAL A 675 -21.61 2.01 -3.65
CA VAL A 675 -22.79 2.38 -2.84
C VAL A 675 -22.38 3.22 -1.63
N PHE A 676 -21.34 2.82 -0.90
CA PHE A 676 -20.81 3.61 0.21
C PHE A 676 -20.47 5.04 -0.22
N LEU A 677 -19.68 5.20 -1.29
CA LEU A 677 -19.28 6.51 -1.81
C LEU A 677 -20.45 7.31 -2.38
N ALA A 678 -21.48 6.66 -2.92
CA ALA A 678 -22.67 7.31 -3.46
C ALA A 678 -23.63 7.80 -2.35
N SER A 679 -23.61 7.14 -1.18
CA SER A 679 -24.56 7.35 -0.10
C SER A 679 -24.10 8.35 0.98
N GLU A 680 -25.01 8.70 1.89
CA GLU A 680 -24.75 9.57 3.04
C GLU A 680 -23.78 8.92 4.05
N ALA A 681 -23.57 7.60 4.00
CA ALA A 681 -22.60 6.91 4.83
C ALA A 681 -21.16 7.41 4.62
N SER A 682 -20.87 8.01 3.46
CA SER A 682 -19.59 8.64 3.13
C SER A 682 -19.63 10.17 3.16
N GLY A 683 -20.59 10.77 3.90
CA GLY A 683 -20.83 12.22 3.92
C GLY A 683 -19.63 13.10 4.31
N PHE A 684 -18.61 12.55 4.97
CA PHE A 684 -17.35 13.24 5.30
C PHE A 684 -16.13 12.72 4.53
N VAL A 685 -16.34 11.91 3.48
CA VAL A 685 -15.30 11.35 2.61
C VAL A 685 -15.30 12.10 1.29
N THR A 686 -14.24 12.86 1.02
CA THR A 686 -13.98 13.53 -0.26
C THR A 686 -12.48 13.57 -0.54
N GLY A 687 -12.07 13.54 -1.81
CA GLY A 687 -10.67 13.48 -2.24
C GLY A 687 -9.97 12.14 -1.98
N SER A 688 -10.72 11.10 -1.59
CA SER A 688 -10.16 9.81 -1.19
C SER A 688 -9.85 8.91 -2.39
N HIS A 689 -8.78 8.12 -2.26
CA HIS A 689 -8.35 7.12 -3.23
C HIS A 689 -8.45 5.73 -2.58
N ILE A 690 -9.49 4.98 -2.93
CA ILE A 690 -9.82 3.70 -2.28
C ILE A 690 -9.38 2.54 -3.16
N TYR A 691 -8.40 1.77 -2.68
CA TYR A 691 -7.95 0.54 -3.33
C TYR A 691 -8.95 -0.60 -3.13
N VAL A 692 -9.27 -1.29 -4.22
CA VAL A 692 -10.05 -2.54 -4.21
C VAL A 692 -9.33 -3.56 -5.10
N ASP A 693 -8.26 -4.15 -4.57
CA ASP A 693 -7.24 -4.79 -5.41
C ASP A 693 -6.65 -6.09 -4.83
N GLY A 694 -7.29 -6.66 -3.81
CA GLY A 694 -6.78 -7.87 -3.15
C GLY A 694 -5.41 -7.69 -2.49
N GLY A 695 -5.05 -6.45 -2.15
CA GLY A 695 -3.78 -6.05 -1.54
C GLY A 695 -2.62 -5.94 -2.52
N TYR A 696 -2.88 -5.92 -3.84
CA TYR A 696 -1.83 -5.75 -4.85
C TYR A 696 -1.00 -4.47 -4.60
N ALA A 697 -1.67 -3.39 -4.20
CA ALA A 697 -1.07 -2.11 -3.87
C ALA A 697 -0.34 -2.07 -2.51
N CYS A 698 -0.10 -3.22 -1.86
CA CYS A 698 0.70 -3.28 -0.64
C CYS A 698 2.22 -3.40 -0.87
N TYR A 699 2.68 -3.91 -2.03
CA TYR A 699 4.09 -4.26 -2.28
C TYR A 699 4.87 -3.33 -3.20
#